data_AF-A0A7X9F682-F1
#
_entry.id   AF-A0A7X9F682-F1
#
_cell.length_a   1.000
_cell.length_b   1.000
_cell.length_c   1.000
_cell.angle_alpha   90.00
_cell.angle_beta   90.00
_cell.angle_gamma   90.00
#
_symmetry.space_group_name_H-M   'P 1'
#
loop_
_entity.id
_entity.type
_entity.pdbx_description
1 polymer ?
#
loop_
_entity_poly.entity_id
_entity_poly.type
_entity_poly.pdbx_seq_one_letter_code
_entity_poly.pdbx_strand_id
1 'polypeptide(L)'
;MTKDNLINVCIKFLLTATFILLCLSASGQENTLNIRIDGAVRYQTLDGFGVNINPAWWYGGDYGDATTIFPAIDLLIDSLGATIFRVVIEEIDWEAENDDNDPSHFNWDYFNTVFSSKKFRCIWDALRYLNKKGISKDLVISFMGAPPSPAPLAEKDTSKSWMGGTDYNISPDKEEELAESIAALLFYMRNTAKIDFCLVSPMNETDVLSWSKRAEHPDGIVEGPNIPDPVQYVRIVRKLAKKLDSIGMSDIRFVTPDAAGDKLFTGVLNEMIKDTLLMGKLACWGVHQYGNDASDYREIINRPTNLTRAFWITETAGIANMLGQLDDDARAFIFWDGFDCVYQHGRRNGYGDVPPNDWAFWMTPDDGKPLIEYVQATGVWKPRKQFYQHAQLMKFIKPGAVRLNLTGQDTLIQAHAFGNTDGSLVITGQNRNSYVITIKGTLKNLLTPLNMRMIITDTQNNLTENKAFSISGRSFSAEIPPDCIFTIIADAGFNPAVSERPRPEPAGWYAGDIHVHRNCGEVTTILPENEIISMMEQNDLAVVTLLADMGNGEVKDSRTDLPKVNGEDAIQSRPGRIIHWDAEWHFDPAGVTFENKALGGHIILLGLKEARTIWNESTYRILDWGRSQNAVTGFCHMQYLNDGIPTELTCCTPIDYPVEVALGTVDFLSEDVWLNDAALNGYYKILNCGFRPGWTAGTDFPCNNSQPPGSLLTYVKIKDKPLTYSNWIEGIKAGRTVVSTNGHNEFLDLRINGNAVPGDEIKIKLKRKVKIDATWSSISDQRGKVEIVCNGKVVGSIDGNSGPDTPLHFRTSLPIGKSSWICARRMDENGHRTHTSPVYISFRDRPVRASADDARFFVDWIDNILEKIEPGGPWNQFFTSNPDFARERYLKAREIYKMIAAEASVIME
;
A
#
# COMPACT_ATOMS: atom_id res chain seq x y z
N MET A 1 73.41 0.02 -42.78
CA MET A 1 72.26 0.38 -41.93
C MET A 1 72.79 1.15 -40.73
N THR A 2 72.31 2.37 -40.52
CA THR A 2 72.69 3.23 -39.39
C THR A 2 72.02 2.76 -38.10
N LYS A 3 72.62 3.04 -36.94
CA LYS A 3 72.09 2.68 -35.60
C LYS A 3 70.62 3.08 -35.42
N ASP A 4 70.21 4.20 -36.02
CA ASP A 4 68.84 4.74 -35.91
C ASP A 4 67.80 3.89 -36.65
N ASN A 5 68.18 3.20 -37.73
CA ASN A 5 67.29 2.28 -38.43
C ASN A 5 67.09 0.96 -37.67
N LEU A 6 68.07 0.53 -36.88
CA LEU A 6 67.91 -0.65 -36.01
C LEU A 6 66.97 -0.35 -34.82
N ILE A 7 67.09 0.85 -34.24
CA ILE A 7 66.25 1.29 -33.12
C ILE A 7 64.78 1.41 -33.54
N ASN A 8 64.50 1.98 -34.72
CA ASN A 8 63.12 2.12 -35.22
C ASN A 8 62.47 0.77 -35.59
N VAL A 9 63.26 -0.20 -36.08
CA VAL A 9 62.74 -1.55 -36.35
C VAL A 9 62.49 -2.30 -35.04
N CYS A 10 63.37 -2.18 -34.04
CA CYS A 10 63.16 -2.78 -32.71
C CYS A 10 61.99 -2.16 -31.95
N ILE A 11 61.75 -0.84 -32.06
CA ILE A 11 60.59 -0.17 -31.44
C ILE A 11 59.28 -0.60 -32.11
N LYS A 12 59.25 -0.73 -33.45
CA LYS A 12 58.08 -1.27 -34.15
C LYS A 12 57.84 -2.75 -33.82
N PHE A 13 58.89 -3.56 -33.69
CA PHE A 13 58.75 -4.97 -33.30
C PHE A 13 58.30 -5.12 -31.84
N LEU A 14 58.81 -4.29 -30.91
CA LEU A 14 58.33 -4.26 -29.52
C LEU A 14 56.89 -3.76 -29.43
N LEU A 15 56.49 -2.71 -30.14
CA LEU A 15 55.11 -2.21 -30.13
C LEU A 15 54.14 -3.24 -30.72
N THR A 16 54.52 -3.92 -31.80
CA THR A 16 53.67 -4.96 -32.42
C THR A 16 53.61 -6.22 -31.54
N ALA A 17 54.73 -6.63 -30.91
CA ALA A 17 54.75 -7.75 -29.97
C ALA A 17 54.02 -7.43 -28.65
N THR A 18 54.06 -6.19 -28.17
CA THR A 18 53.32 -5.75 -26.97
C THR A 18 51.83 -5.63 -27.28
N PHE A 19 51.44 -5.22 -28.49
CA PHE A 19 50.05 -5.23 -28.94
C PHE A 19 49.52 -6.65 -29.15
N ILE A 20 50.34 -7.58 -29.66
CA ILE A 20 49.98 -9.00 -29.78
C ILE A 20 49.94 -9.69 -28.41
N LEU A 21 50.83 -9.35 -27.46
CA LEU A 21 50.75 -9.85 -26.08
C LEU A 21 49.62 -9.21 -25.25
N LEU A 22 49.23 -7.95 -25.52
CA LEU A 22 48.03 -7.33 -24.93
C LEU A 22 46.73 -7.90 -25.54
N CYS A 23 46.72 -8.26 -26.83
CA CYS A 23 45.61 -8.99 -27.44
C CYS A 23 45.54 -10.47 -27.02
N LEU A 24 46.65 -11.06 -26.53
CA LEU A 24 46.69 -12.44 -26.02
C LEU A 24 46.59 -12.54 -24.48
N SER A 25 46.45 -11.42 -23.77
CA SER A 25 46.20 -11.40 -22.31
C SER A 25 44.82 -10.86 -21.91
N ALA A 26 43.95 -10.56 -22.88
CA ALA A 26 42.54 -10.19 -22.67
C ALA A 26 41.54 -11.27 -23.15
N SER A 27 42.00 -12.46 -23.54
CA SER A 27 41.13 -13.61 -23.80
C SER A 27 41.06 -14.50 -22.56
N GLY A 28 40.11 -14.21 -21.66
CA GLY A 28 39.86 -15.10 -20.52
C GLY A 28 39.27 -14.49 -19.25
N GLN A 29 38.80 -13.24 -19.27
CA GLN A 29 37.98 -12.76 -18.16
C GLN A 29 36.52 -13.06 -18.51
N GLU A 30 35.91 -14.04 -17.84
CA GLU A 30 34.46 -14.25 -17.91
C GLU A 30 33.81 -12.92 -17.49
N ASN A 31 33.12 -12.24 -18.41
CA ASN A 31 32.32 -11.05 -18.10
C ASN A 31 31.04 -11.49 -17.37
N THR A 32 31.24 -11.89 -16.12
CA THR A 32 30.23 -12.44 -15.23
C THR A 32 29.69 -11.35 -14.32
N LEU A 33 28.36 -11.25 -14.24
CA LEU A 33 27.63 -10.40 -13.31
C LEU A 33 26.94 -11.28 -12.26
N ASN A 34 27.15 -11.02 -10.98
CA ASN A 34 26.47 -11.74 -9.92
C ASN A 34 25.29 -10.91 -9.42
N ILE A 35 24.06 -11.40 -9.68
CA ILE A 35 22.84 -10.71 -9.24
C ILE A 35 22.15 -11.46 -8.09
N ARG A 36 21.42 -10.71 -7.29
CA ARG A 36 20.60 -11.24 -6.20
C ARG A 36 19.19 -10.70 -6.29
N ILE A 37 18.21 -11.59 -6.28
CA ILE A 37 16.79 -11.27 -6.18
C ILE A 37 16.29 -11.62 -4.78
N ASP A 38 15.63 -10.68 -4.11
CA ASP A 38 15.06 -10.87 -2.76
C ASP A 38 13.54 -10.67 -2.77
N GLY A 39 12.77 -11.77 -2.69
CA GLY A 39 11.30 -11.76 -2.72
C GLY A 39 10.63 -11.08 -1.52
N ALA A 40 11.39 -10.81 -0.45
CA ALA A 40 10.89 -10.11 0.73
C ALA A 40 10.99 -8.58 0.63
N VAL A 41 11.79 -8.05 -0.31
CA VAL A 41 11.91 -6.61 -0.56
C VAL A 41 11.10 -6.27 -1.81
N ARG A 42 9.96 -5.62 -1.58
CA ARG A 42 8.92 -5.35 -2.57
C ARG A 42 8.78 -3.84 -2.76
N TYR A 43 8.52 -3.41 -3.99
CA TYR A 43 8.27 -2.01 -4.34
C TYR A 43 6.80 -1.86 -4.77
N GLN A 44 6.56 -1.18 -5.89
CA GLN A 44 5.22 -0.95 -6.41
C GLN A 44 4.54 -2.22 -6.92
N THR A 45 3.20 -2.22 -6.87
CA THR A 45 2.34 -3.19 -7.56
C THR A 45 1.91 -2.59 -8.89
N LEU A 46 2.12 -3.33 -9.97
CA LEU A 46 1.83 -2.91 -11.33
C LEU A 46 0.35 -3.10 -11.63
N ASP A 47 -0.33 -2.04 -12.07
CA ASP A 47 -1.67 -2.10 -12.65
C ASP A 47 -1.61 -2.72 -14.05
N GLY A 48 -0.53 -2.46 -14.78
CA GLY A 48 -0.23 -3.15 -16.04
C GLY A 48 0.63 -2.34 -16.98
N PHE A 49 0.68 -2.81 -18.23
CA PHE A 49 1.31 -2.11 -19.34
C PHE A 49 0.28 -1.84 -20.43
N GLY A 50 0.49 -0.78 -21.20
CA GLY A 50 -0.49 -0.37 -22.17
C GLY A 50 0.09 0.32 -23.39
N VAL A 51 -0.85 0.74 -24.23
CA VAL A 51 -0.58 1.55 -25.42
C VAL A 51 -1.64 2.64 -25.54
N ASN A 52 -1.18 3.79 -25.99
CA ASN A 52 -2.03 4.80 -26.60
C ASN A 52 -2.43 4.33 -28.00
N ILE A 53 -3.63 4.67 -28.45
CA ILE A 53 -4.07 4.44 -29.84
C ILE A 53 -4.98 5.58 -30.31
N ASN A 54 -4.93 5.89 -31.60
CA ASN A 54 -5.96 6.66 -32.28
C ASN A 54 -6.87 5.74 -33.11
N PRO A 55 -8.13 5.52 -32.69
CA PRO A 55 -9.04 4.59 -33.36
C PRO A 55 -9.68 5.19 -34.61
N ALA A 56 -9.60 6.51 -34.82
CA ALA A 56 -10.21 7.19 -35.95
C ALA A 56 -9.36 7.00 -37.22
N TRP A 57 -9.42 5.79 -37.78
CA TRP A 57 -8.61 5.41 -38.94
C TRP A 57 -8.79 6.39 -40.09
N TRP A 58 -7.79 7.24 -40.35
CA TRP A 58 -7.80 8.24 -41.41
C TRP A 58 -6.72 7.91 -42.43
N TYR A 59 -7.10 7.73 -43.69
CA TYR A 59 -6.19 7.33 -44.75
C TYR A 59 -6.62 7.86 -46.10
N GLY A 60 -5.68 8.43 -46.87
CA GLY A 60 -5.96 8.90 -48.22
C GLY A 60 -6.98 10.04 -48.29
N GLY A 61 -7.04 10.89 -47.25
CA GLY A 61 -7.91 12.07 -47.23
C GLY A 61 -9.26 11.91 -46.54
N ASP A 62 -9.62 10.70 -46.06
CA ASP A 62 -10.93 10.43 -45.44
C ASP A 62 -10.82 9.39 -44.31
N TYR A 63 -11.81 9.36 -43.41
CA TYR A 63 -11.94 8.33 -42.38
C TYR A 63 -12.38 7.00 -43.00
N GLY A 64 -11.73 5.89 -42.66
CA GLY A 64 -12.04 4.56 -43.19
C GLY A 64 -12.94 3.73 -42.27
N ASP A 65 -12.88 2.42 -42.46
CA ASP A 65 -13.63 1.42 -41.66
C ASP A 65 -12.78 0.96 -40.46
N ALA A 66 -13.37 0.91 -39.26
CA ALA A 66 -12.71 0.48 -38.04
C ALA A 66 -12.18 -0.96 -38.10
N THR A 67 -12.79 -1.82 -38.91
CA THR A 67 -12.32 -3.21 -39.11
C THR A 67 -10.90 -3.27 -39.67
N THR A 68 -10.42 -2.19 -40.31
CA THR A 68 -9.04 -2.07 -40.79
C THR A 68 -8.04 -2.18 -39.64
N ILE A 69 -8.33 -1.61 -38.46
CA ILE A 69 -7.40 -1.57 -37.32
C ILE A 69 -7.57 -2.76 -36.37
N PHE A 70 -8.60 -3.59 -36.51
CA PHE A 70 -8.83 -4.74 -35.61
C PHE A 70 -7.64 -5.72 -35.56
N PRO A 71 -6.98 -6.07 -36.68
CA PRO A 71 -5.79 -6.92 -36.62
C PRO A 71 -4.62 -6.28 -35.85
N ALA A 72 -4.48 -4.95 -35.88
CA ALA A 72 -3.47 -4.26 -35.07
C ALA A 72 -3.83 -4.33 -33.58
N ILE A 73 -5.11 -4.12 -33.23
CA ILE A 73 -5.60 -4.29 -31.85
C ILE A 73 -5.36 -5.73 -31.36
N ASP A 74 -5.63 -6.74 -32.19
CA ASP A 74 -5.37 -8.14 -31.85
C ASP A 74 -3.87 -8.39 -31.60
N LEU A 75 -2.98 -7.81 -32.41
CA LEU A 75 -1.53 -7.89 -32.16
C LEU A 75 -1.15 -7.23 -30.81
N LEU A 76 -1.71 -6.07 -30.49
CA LEU A 76 -1.44 -5.35 -29.24
C LEU A 76 -1.91 -6.15 -28.01
N ILE A 77 -3.07 -6.78 -28.07
CA ILE A 77 -3.61 -7.57 -26.94
C ILE A 77 -2.91 -8.93 -26.87
N ASP A 78 -2.98 -9.71 -27.95
CA ASP A 78 -2.66 -11.14 -27.91
C ASP A 78 -1.15 -11.40 -28.03
N SER A 79 -0.44 -10.53 -28.77
CA SER A 79 0.99 -10.71 -29.07
C SER A 79 1.90 -9.83 -28.21
N LEU A 80 1.62 -8.53 -28.07
CA LEU A 80 2.38 -7.61 -27.21
C LEU A 80 2.07 -7.83 -25.73
N GLY A 81 0.80 -8.08 -25.40
CA GLY A 81 0.34 -8.24 -24.01
C GLY A 81 -0.13 -6.95 -23.36
N ALA A 82 -0.54 -5.95 -24.14
CA ALA A 82 -1.12 -4.72 -23.60
C ALA A 82 -2.43 -5.03 -22.86
N THR A 83 -2.55 -4.52 -21.63
CA THR A 83 -3.72 -4.66 -20.77
C THR A 83 -4.45 -3.36 -20.55
N ILE A 84 -3.77 -2.23 -20.74
CA ILE A 84 -4.31 -0.88 -20.60
C ILE A 84 -4.35 -0.23 -21.99
N PHE A 85 -5.48 0.38 -22.35
CA PHE A 85 -5.62 1.13 -23.59
C PHE A 85 -6.04 2.55 -23.29
N ARG A 86 -5.17 3.52 -23.60
CA ARG A 86 -5.51 4.94 -23.59
C ARG A 86 -5.92 5.32 -25.00
N VAL A 87 -7.22 5.45 -25.22
CA VAL A 87 -7.79 5.68 -26.54
C VAL A 87 -7.99 7.17 -26.74
N VAL A 88 -7.26 7.73 -27.69
CA VAL A 88 -7.28 9.15 -28.02
C VAL A 88 -8.49 9.47 -28.89
N ILE A 89 -9.25 10.48 -28.51
CA ILE A 89 -10.27 11.11 -29.35
C ILE A 89 -9.80 12.53 -29.66
N GLU A 90 -9.56 12.79 -30.95
CA GLU A 90 -9.03 14.06 -31.41
C GLU A 90 -9.51 14.45 -32.82
N GLU A 91 -9.53 15.73 -33.17
CA GLU A 91 -9.42 16.87 -32.23
C GLU A 91 -10.66 16.97 -31.31
N ILE A 92 -10.60 17.84 -30.30
CA ILE A 92 -11.76 18.20 -29.46
C ILE A 92 -12.67 19.16 -30.26
N ASP A 93 -13.00 18.82 -31.50
CA ASP A 93 -13.55 19.71 -32.53
C ASP A 93 -15.03 19.45 -32.87
N TRP A 94 -15.72 18.64 -32.06
CA TRP A 94 -17.09 18.19 -32.35
C TRP A 94 -18.18 19.21 -32.05
N GLU A 95 -17.80 20.43 -31.67
CA GLU A 95 -18.70 21.55 -31.43
C GLU A 95 -18.16 22.81 -32.13
N ALA A 96 -18.40 22.87 -33.44
CA ALA A 96 -17.85 23.90 -34.32
C ALA A 96 -18.33 25.32 -33.95
N GLU A 97 -19.60 25.47 -33.60
CA GLU A 97 -20.20 26.69 -33.05
C GLU A 97 -20.87 26.30 -31.74
N ASN A 98 -20.88 27.21 -30.76
CA ASN A 98 -21.59 26.99 -29.50
C ASN A 98 -23.05 26.65 -29.81
N ASP A 99 -23.48 25.46 -29.38
CA ASP A 99 -24.71 24.80 -29.84
C ASP A 99 -26.00 25.52 -29.41
N ASP A 100 -26.02 26.13 -28.21
CA ASP A 100 -27.10 26.98 -27.72
C ASP A 100 -26.73 28.01 -26.61
N ASN A 101 -25.47 28.07 -26.21
CA ASN A 101 -24.90 28.95 -25.18
C ASN A 101 -25.53 28.75 -23.79
N ASP A 102 -26.02 27.54 -23.51
CA ASP A 102 -26.43 27.06 -22.19
C ASP A 102 -25.67 25.77 -21.79
N PRO A 103 -24.62 25.86 -20.96
CA PRO A 103 -23.83 24.69 -20.56
C PRO A 103 -24.61 23.69 -19.68
N SER A 104 -25.87 23.98 -19.33
CA SER A 104 -26.74 23.07 -18.58
C SER A 104 -27.60 22.18 -19.48
N HIS A 105 -27.73 22.52 -20.76
CA HIS A 105 -28.48 21.78 -21.76
C HIS A 105 -27.53 21.02 -22.70
N PHE A 106 -27.99 19.92 -23.27
CA PHE A 106 -27.27 19.19 -24.31
C PHE A 106 -28.09 19.32 -25.59
N ASN A 107 -27.60 20.00 -26.63
CA ASN A 107 -28.29 20.07 -27.92
C ASN A 107 -28.17 18.74 -28.67
N TRP A 108 -29.00 17.76 -28.29
CA TRP A 108 -28.92 16.42 -28.87
C TRP A 108 -29.19 16.39 -30.37
N ASP A 109 -29.96 17.33 -30.94
CA ASP A 109 -30.15 17.39 -32.40
C ASP A 109 -28.83 17.70 -33.12
N TYR A 110 -28.03 18.61 -32.55
CA TYR A 110 -26.68 18.90 -33.00
C TYR A 110 -25.73 17.71 -32.73
N PHE A 111 -25.59 17.29 -31.48
CA PHE A 111 -24.63 16.25 -31.09
C PHE A 111 -24.92 14.89 -31.73
N ASN A 112 -26.19 14.49 -31.92
CA ASN A 112 -26.51 13.25 -32.64
C ASN A 112 -26.05 13.32 -34.11
N THR A 113 -26.11 14.48 -34.75
CA THR A 113 -25.60 14.67 -36.10
C THR A 113 -24.08 14.50 -36.13
N VAL A 114 -23.37 15.07 -35.16
CA VAL A 114 -21.91 14.97 -35.08
C VAL A 114 -21.45 13.56 -34.70
N PHE A 115 -21.98 12.97 -33.62
CA PHE A 115 -21.59 11.67 -33.11
C PHE A 115 -22.06 10.47 -33.96
N SER A 116 -22.88 10.73 -35.00
CA SER A 116 -23.22 9.75 -36.05
C SER A 116 -22.37 9.87 -37.33
N SER A 117 -21.46 10.85 -37.39
CA SER A 117 -20.54 11.02 -38.50
C SER A 117 -19.61 9.81 -38.72
N LYS A 118 -18.94 9.77 -39.87
CA LYS A 118 -18.03 8.66 -40.24
C LYS A 118 -16.89 8.49 -39.22
N LYS A 119 -16.29 9.61 -38.77
CA LYS A 119 -15.25 9.66 -37.73
C LYS A 119 -15.72 8.94 -36.47
N PHE A 120 -16.81 9.41 -35.86
CA PHE A 120 -17.28 8.87 -34.58
C PHE A 120 -17.79 7.43 -34.68
N ARG A 121 -18.47 7.03 -35.77
CA ARG A 121 -18.84 5.62 -35.96
C ARG A 121 -17.61 4.70 -35.99
N CYS A 122 -16.53 5.12 -36.65
CA CYS A 122 -15.26 4.37 -36.65
C CYS A 122 -14.71 4.21 -35.22
N ILE A 123 -14.69 5.30 -34.44
CA ILE A 123 -14.26 5.30 -33.02
C ILE A 123 -15.13 4.35 -32.18
N TRP A 124 -16.46 4.43 -32.31
CA TRP A 124 -17.39 3.58 -31.55
C TRP A 124 -17.24 2.10 -31.88
N ASP A 125 -17.00 1.75 -33.14
CA ASP A 125 -16.78 0.38 -33.57
C ASP A 125 -15.48 -0.20 -32.98
N ALA A 126 -14.40 0.59 -32.96
CA ALA A 126 -13.13 0.21 -32.34
C ALA A 126 -13.25 0.03 -30.83
N LEU A 127 -13.92 0.95 -30.13
CA LEU A 127 -14.11 0.88 -28.68
C LEU A 127 -15.00 -0.32 -28.27
N ARG A 128 -16.06 -0.61 -29.04
CA ARG A 128 -16.86 -1.83 -28.83
C ARG A 128 -16.05 -3.10 -29.10
N TYR A 129 -15.12 -3.06 -30.05
CA TYR A 129 -14.21 -4.18 -30.30
C TYR A 129 -13.27 -4.41 -29.10
N LEU A 130 -12.69 -3.35 -28.52
CA LEU A 130 -11.91 -3.42 -27.28
C LEU A 130 -12.72 -4.00 -26.11
N ASN A 131 -13.95 -3.51 -25.89
CA ASN A 131 -14.84 -4.08 -24.87
C ASN A 131 -15.12 -5.58 -25.10
N LYS A 132 -15.34 -5.99 -26.34
CA LYS A 132 -15.53 -7.41 -26.70
C LYS A 132 -14.28 -8.25 -26.42
N LYS A 133 -13.08 -7.66 -26.53
CA LYS A 133 -11.80 -8.29 -26.17
C LYS A 133 -11.50 -8.23 -24.66
N GLY A 134 -12.41 -7.68 -23.84
CA GLY A 134 -12.29 -7.63 -22.39
C GLY A 134 -11.66 -6.36 -21.83
N ILE A 135 -11.38 -5.36 -22.68
CA ILE A 135 -10.81 -4.07 -22.27
C ILE A 135 -11.97 -3.10 -21.99
N SER A 136 -12.34 -2.97 -20.72
CA SER A 136 -13.39 -2.04 -20.26
C SER A 136 -12.97 -1.27 -19.00
N LYS A 137 -12.48 -1.98 -17.97
CA LYS A 137 -12.00 -1.33 -16.74
C LYS A 137 -10.70 -0.54 -16.95
N ASP A 138 -9.83 -1.08 -17.81
CA ASP A 138 -8.52 -0.52 -18.14
C ASP A 138 -8.54 0.26 -19.47
N LEU A 139 -9.74 0.69 -19.87
CA LEU A 139 -9.99 1.54 -21.03
C LEU A 139 -10.05 3.01 -20.58
N VAL A 140 -9.02 3.78 -20.91
CA VAL A 140 -8.95 5.22 -20.62
C VAL A 140 -9.38 5.98 -21.87
N ILE A 141 -10.43 6.78 -21.77
CA ILE A 141 -10.81 7.71 -22.85
C ILE A 141 -10.02 9.00 -22.65
N SER A 142 -9.18 9.35 -23.62
CA SER A 142 -8.33 10.55 -23.58
C SER A 142 -8.66 11.55 -24.67
N PHE A 143 -8.56 12.85 -24.37
CA PHE A 143 -8.84 13.93 -25.31
C PHE A 143 -7.56 14.72 -25.64
N MET A 144 -7.27 14.84 -26.94
CA MET A 144 -6.09 15.51 -27.49
C MET A 144 -6.47 16.52 -28.58
N GLY A 145 -5.55 17.44 -28.87
CA GLY A 145 -5.71 18.45 -29.92
C GLY A 145 -6.46 19.71 -29.48
N ALA A 146 -6.80 20.58 -30.44
CA ALA A 146 -7.40 21.88 -30.14
C ALA A 146 -8.82 21.72 -29.55
N PRO A 147 -9.27 22.68 -28.69
CA PRO A 147 -10.64 22.72 -28.18
C PRO A 147 -11.64 23.05 -29.30
N PRO A 148 -12.95 22.98 -29.02
CA PRO A 148 -13.96 23.17 -30.04
C PRO A 148 -13.79 24.49 -30.83
N SER A 149 -13.73 24.36 -32.15
CA SER A 149 -13.49 25.47 -33.09
C SER A 149 -14.07 25.14 -34.47
N PRO A 150 -14.62 26.10 -35.22
CA PRO A 150 -15.09 25.86 -36.57
C PRO A 150 -13.87 25.74 -37.50
N ALA A 151 -13.81 24.63 -38.23
CA ALA A 151 -12.75 24.33 -39.21
C ALA A 151 -11.34 24.34 -38.59
N PRO A 152 -11.00 23.34 -37.76
CA PRO A 152 -9.73 23.22 -37.06
C PRO A 152 -8.50 23.48 -37.96
N LEU A 153 -8.46 22.91 -39.17
CA LEU A 153 -7.32 23.03 -40.09
C LEU A 153 -7.30 24.31 -40.94
N ALA A 154 -8.22 25.25 -40.74
CA ALA A 154 -8.25 26.52 -41.46
C ALA A 154 -7.32 27.57 -40.82
N GLU A 155 -7.01 28.65 -41.55
CA GLU A 155 -6.27 29.79 -41.01
C GLU A 155 -6.97 30.37 -39.76
N LYS A 156 -6.18 30.82 -38.78
CA LYS A 156 -6.68 31.41 -37.53
C LYS A 156 -7.62 32.57 -37.82
N ASP A 157 -8.87 32.45 -37.36
CA ASP A 157 -9.93 33.43 -37.56
C ASP A 157 -10.56 33.81 -36.22
N THR A 158 -10.26 35.03 -35.74
CA THR A 158 -10.80 35.54 -34.47
C THR A 158 -12.32 35.59 -34.43
N SER A 159 -13.00 35.73 -35.58
CA SER A 159 -14.47 35.77 -35.64
C SER A 159 -15.12 34.39 -35.43
N LYS A 160 -14.31 33.34 -35.47
CA LYS A 160 -14.70 31.93 -35.36
C LYS A 160 -14.28 31.30 -34.04
N SER A 161 -13.44 31.97 -33.24
CA SER A 161 -13.02 31.47 -31.93
C SER A 161 -14.06 31.81 -30.87
N TRP A 162 -14.74 30.80 -30.31
CA TRP A 162 -15.84 30.99 -29.37
C TRP A 162 -15.55 30.47 -27.96
N MET A 163 -14.66 29.48 -27.81
CA MET A 163 -14.16 28.99 -26.51
C MET A 163 -13.19 29.98 -25.84
N GLY A 164 -12.51 30.81 -26.64
CA GLY A 164 -11.49 31.74 -26.17
C GLY A 164 -10.90 32.58 -27.30
N GLY A 165 -9.59 32.80 -27.25
CA GLY A 165 -8.82 33.45 -28.32
C GLY A 165 -8.26 32.44 -29.33
N THR A 166 -7.56 32.96 -30.34
CA THR A 166 -7.00 32.17 -31.46
C THR A 166 -5.81 31.27 -31.09
N ASP A 167 -5.38 31.32 -29.84
CA ASP A 167 -4.33 30.45 -29.28
C ASP A 167 -4.92 29.27 -28.51
N TYR A 168 -6.17 28.89 -28.84
CA TYR A 168 -6.82 27.69 -28.33
C TYR A 168 -6.94 27.66 -26.80
N ASN A 169 -7.00 28.84 -26.18
CA ASN A 169 -7.23 28.98 -24.75
C ASN A 169 -8.73 28.86 -24.45
N ILE A 170 -9.04 28.66 -23.16
CA ILE A 170 -10.42 28.61 -22.68
C ILE A 170 -10.67 29.85 -21.82
N SER A 171 -11.56 30.73 -22.28
CA SER A 171 -11.99 31.87 -21.48
C SER A 171 -12.75 31.39 -20.23
N PRO A 172 -12.61 32.06 -19.07
CA PRO A 172 -13.26 31.61 -17.83
C PRO A 172 -14.78 31.40 -17.92
N ASP A 173 -15.47 32.18 -18.75
CA ASP A 173 -16.91 32.08 -19.02
C ASP A 173 -17.30 30.92 -19.96
N LYS A 174 -16.33 30.26 -20.58
CA LYS A 174 -16.50 29.12 -21.50
C LYS A 174 -16.04 27.78 -20.94
N GLU A 175 -15.48 27.78 -19.73
CA GLU A 175 -15.05 26.55 -19.05
C GLU A 175 -16.18 25.54 -18.80
N GLU A 176 -17.41 26.01 -18.55
CA GLU A 176 -18.57 25.12 -18.37
C GLU A 176 -19.04 24.53 -19.71
N GLU A 177 -18.88 25.26 -20.81
CA GLU A 177 -19.20 24.78 -22.17
C GLU A 177 -18.23 23.66 -22.57
N LEU A 178 -16.93 23.82 -22.31
CA LEU A 178 -15.97 22.74 -22.54
C LEU A 178 -16.32 21.48 -21.73
N ALA A 179 -16.75 21.66 -20.47
CA ALA A 179 -17.17 20.55 -19.62
C ALA A 179 -18.47 19.89 -20.11
N GLU A 180 -19.41 20.68 -20.62
CA GLU A 180 -20.66 20.23 -21.26
C GLU A 180 -20.35 19.40 -22.49
N SER A 181 -19.52 19.90 -23.40
CA SER A 181 -19.17 19.27 -24.67
C SER A 181 -18.49 17.91 -24.48
N ILE A 182 -17.53 17.82 -23.53
CA ILE A 182 -16.89 16.56 -23.15
C ILE A 182 -17.90 15.62 -22.49
N ALA A 183 -18.75 16.12 -21.59
CA ALA A 183 -19.76 15.31 -20.91
C ALA A 183 -20.82 14.77 -21.88
N ALA A 184 -21.24 15.53 -22.89
CA ALA A 184 -22.17 15.11 -23.92
C ALA A 184 -21.61 13.94 -24.74
N LEU A 185 -20.34 14.01 -25.14
CA LEU A 185 -19.65 12.92 -25.82
C LEU A 185 -19.57 11.67 -24.94
N LEU A 186 -19.10 11.80 -23.68
CA LEU A 186 -18.98 10.66 -22.76
C LEU A 186 -20.35 10.02 -22.45
N PHE A 187 -21.39 10.85 -22.32
CA PHE A 187 -22.76 10.38 -22.12
C PHE A 187 -23.27 9.63 -23.35
N TYR A 188 -23.04 10.16 -24.55
CA TYR A 188 -23.40 9.50 -25.80
C TYR A 188 -22.68 8.16 -25.94
N MET A 189 -21.38 8.11 -25.64
CA MET A 189 -20.58 6.88 -25.66
C MET A 189 -21.23 5.77 -24.83
N ARG A 190 -21.60 6.07 -23.59
CA ARG A 190 -22.17 5.10 -22.67
C ARG A 190 -23.60 4.72 -23.03
N ASN A 191 -24.45 5.73 -23.24
CA ASN A 191 -25.89 5.54 -23.29
C ASN A 191 -26.40 5.24 -24.69
N THR A 192 -25.73 5.72 -25.73
CA THR A 192 -26.14 5.54 -27.13
C THR A 192 -25.22 4.57 -27.86
N ALA A 193 -23.90 4.81 -27.84
CA ALA A 193 -22.93 3.94 -28.52
C ALA A 193 -22.66 2.61 -27.78
N LYS A 194 -23.12 2.50 -26.52
CA LYS A 194 -23.02 1.29 -25.66
C LYS A 194 -21.58 0.84 -25.43
N ILE A 195 -20.71 1.79 -25.10
CA ILE A 195 -19.32 1.55 -24.75
C ILE A 195 -19.19 1.52 -23.23
N ASP A 196 -18.55 0.48 -22.71
CA ASP A 196 -18.25 0.30 -21.29
C ASP A 196 -16.84 0.81 -20.98
N PHE A 197 -16.74 1.74 -20.04
CA PHE A 197 -15.50 2.36 -19.59
C PHE A 197 -15.74 3.04 -18.23
N CYS A 198 -14.69 3.30 -17.47
CA CYS A 198 -14.80 4.10 -16.24
C CYS A 198 -13.65 5.09 -16.04
N LEU A 199 -12.64 5.07 -16.92
CA LEU A 199 -11.47 5.94 -16.82
C LEU A 199 -11.51 7.02 -17.92
N VAL A 200 -11.22 8.25 -17.53
CA VAL A 200 -11.14 9.40 -18.44
C VAL A 200 -9.87 10.18 -18.14
N SER A 201 -9.09 10.47 -19.17
CA SER A 201 -8.10 11.54 -19.15
C SER A 201 -8.70 12.79 -19.80
N PRO A 202 -9.03 13.83 -19.01
CA PRO A 202 -9.84 14.93 -19.51
C PRO A 202 -9.19 15.76 -20.62
N MET A 203 -7.87 15.94 -20.55
CA MET A 203 -7.10 16.82 -21.43
C MET A 203 -5.63 16.38 -21.42
N ASN A 204 -4.97 16.49 -22.56
CA ASN A 204 -3.57 16.13 -22.78
C ASN A 204 -2.68 17.37 -22.83
N GLU A 205 -1.54 17.37 -22.13
CA GLU A 205 -0.41 18.29 -22.37
C GLU A 205 -0.80 19.78 -22.57
N THR A 206 -1.64 20.31 -21.68
CA THR A 206 -2.28 21.62 -21.86
C THR A 206 -1.32 22.81 -21.77
N ASP A 207 -0.06 22.58 -21.43
CA ASP A 207 1.00 23.57 -21.35
C ASP A 207 1.92 23.63 -22.59
N VAL A 208 1.91 22.60 -23.46
CA VAL A 208 2.85 22.48 -24.60
C VAL A 208 2.78 23.65 -25.54
N LEU A 209 1.58 24.08 -25.92
CA LEU A 209 1.40 25.20 -26.84
C LEU A 209 2.09 26.46 -26.31
N SER A 210 1.95 26.73 -25.02
CA SER A 210 2.49 27.93 -24.39
C SER A 210 4.02 27.96 -24.39
N TRP A 211 4.69 26.84 -24.09
CA TRP A 211 6.15 26.82 -23.99
C TRP A 211 6.86 26.47 -25.31
N SER A 212 6.17 25.88 -26.29
CA SER A 212 6.74 25.50 -27.59
C SER A 212 6.81 26.65 -28.60
N LYS A 213 6.19 27.80 -28.32
CA LYS A 213 6.26 29.01 -29.16
C LYS A 213 7.71 29.49 -29.32
N ARG A 214 8.22 29.46 -30.55
CA ARG A 214 9.58 29.90 -30.92
C ARG A 214 9.62 30.38 -32.37
N ALA A 215 10.76 30.86 -32.85
CA ALA A 215 10.89 31.42 -34.20
C ALA A 215 10.48 30.42 -35.30
N GLU A 216 10.74 29.12 -35.09
CA GLU A 216 10.43 28.04 -36.01
C GLU A 216 8.97 27.55 -35.90
N HIS A 217 8.30 27.83 -34.78
CA HIS A 217 6.90 27.50 -34.51
C HIS A 217 6.22 28.70 -33.83
N PRO A 218 5.93 29.77 -34.56
CA PRO A 218 5.40 31.01 -33.98
C PRO A 218 4.03 30.82 -33.32
N ASP A 219 3.26 29.82 -33.77
CA ASP A 219 1.94 29.48 -33.25
C ASP A 219 1.97 28.45 -32.11
N GLY A 220 3.15 27.89 -31.80
CA GLY A 220 3.29 26.76 -30.87
C GLY A 220 2.89 25.42 -31.49
N ILE A 221 3.08 24.35 -30.73
CA ILE A 221 2.69 22.97 -31.04
C ILE A 221 1.42 22.66 -30.25
N VAL A 222 0.39 22.15 -30.93
CA VAL A 222 -0.90 21.83 -30.31
C VAL A 222 -0.97 20.34 -29.99
N GLU A 223 -0.94 20.02 -28.70
CA GLU A 223 -1.14 18.66 -28.16
C GLU A 223 -2.48 18.53 -27.40
N GLY A 224 -3.00 19.67 -26.94
CA GLY A 224 -4.27 19.80 -26.23
C GLY A 224 -4.72 21.27 -26.16
N PRO A 225 -5.82 21.54 -25.43
CA PRO A 225 -6.26 22.91 -25.17
C PRO A 225 -5.19 23.69 -24.38
N ASN A 226 -4.99 24.96 -24.71
CA ASN A 226 -3.95 25.78 -24.10
C ASN A 226 -4.38 26.30 -22.73
N ILE A 227 -4.08 25.51 -21.68
CA ILE A 227 -4.39 25.77 -20.27
C ILE A 227 -3.10 25.52 -19.45
N PRO A 228 -2.12 26.44 -19.50
CA PRO A 228 -0.88 26.30 -18.76
C PRO A 228 -1.02 26.63 -17.26
N ASP A 229 -2.15 27.21 -16.85
CA ASP A 229 -2.45 27.55 -15.46
C ASP A 229 -3.04 26.34 -14.71
N PRO A 230 -2.36 25.78 -13.70
CA PRO A 230 -2.87 24.66 -12.94
C PRO A 230 -4.19 24.94 -12.22
N VAL A 231 -4.43 26.18 -11.80
CA VAL A 231 -5.66 26.55 -11.09
C VAL A 231 -6.86 26.49 -12.03
N GLN A 232 -6.69 26.99 -13.26
CA GLN A 232 -7.70 26.84 -14.30
C GLN A 232 -7.92 25.38 -14.68
N TYR A 233 -6.85 24.59 -14.87
CA TYR A 233 -6.95 23.16 -15.18
C TYR A 233 -7.82 22.43 -14.14
N VAL A 234 -7.48 22.55 -12.84
CA VAL A 234 -8.22 21.90 -11.75
C VAL A 234 -9.67 22.37 -11.70
N ARG A 235 -9.92 23.67 -11.94
CA ARG A 235 -11.27 24.23 -11.97
C ARG A 235 -12.11 23.63 -13.11
N ILE A 236 -11.56 23.44 -14.30
CA ILE A 236 -12.25 22.80 -15.43
C ILE A 236 -12.56 21.33 -15.13
N VAL A 237 -11.57 20.57 -14.62
CA VAL A 237 -11.80 19.16 -14.24
C VAL A 237 -12.86 19.04 -13.14
N ARG A 238 -12.90 19.97 -12.18
CA ARG A 238 -13.97 20.05 -11.16
C ARG A 238 -15.35 20.28 -11.77
N LYS A 239 -15.46 21.12 -12.79
CA LYS A 239 -16.72 21.38 -13.51
C LYS A 239 -17.20 20.14 -14.25
N LEU A 240 -16.30 19.49 -15.00
CA LEU A 240 -16.57 18.21 -15.66
C LEU A 240 -17.02 17.13 -14.67
N ALA A 241 -16.33 17.00 -13.52
CA ALA A 241 -16.68 16.04 -12.47
C ALA A 241 -18.13 16.23 -11.97
N LYS A 242 -18.53 17.47 -11.68
CA LYS A 242 -19.88 17.81 -11.23
C LYS A 242 -20.93 17.56 -12.31
N LYS A 243 -20.62 17.90 -13.57
CA LYS A 243 -21.49 17.66 -14.70
C LYS A 243 -21.75 16.17 -14.87
N LEU A 244 -20.71 15.34 -14.87
CA LEU A 244 -20.81 13.88 -14.93
C LEU A 244 -21.65 13.30 -13.79
N ASP A 245 -21.47 13.79 -12.56
CA ASP A 245 -22.32 13.39 -11.42
C ASP A 245 -23.79 13.74 -11.65
N SER A 246 -24.07 14.95 -12.15
CA SER A 246 -25.44 15.43 -12.37
C SER A 246 -26.20 14.64 -13.44
N ILE A 247 -25.49 14.02 -14.39
CA ILE A 247 -26.08 13.22 -15.48
C ILE A 247 -26.00 11.70 -15.22
N GLY A 248 -25.69 11.29 -13.99
CA GLY A 248 -25.69 9.88 -13.58
C GLY A 248 -24.45 9.08 -13.99
N MET A 249 -23.33 9.75 -14.29
CA MET A 249 -22.03 9.14 -14.63
C MET A 249 -21.02 9.29 -13.48
N SER A 250 -21.49 9.15 -12.24
CA SER A 250 -20.67 9.36 -11.03
C SER A 250 -19.59 8.29 -10.82
N ASP A 251 -19.68 7.18 -11.55
CA ASP A 251 -18.71 6.08 -11.57
C ASP A 251 -17.40 6.43 -12.30
N ILE A 252 -17.39 7.46 -13.15
CA ILE A 252 -16.18 7.93 -13.84
C ILE A 252 -15.09 8.31 -12.84
N ARG A 253 -13.86 7.90 -13.14
CA ARG A 253 -12.64 8.27 -12.45
C ARG A 253 -11.64 8.88 -13.42
N PHE A 254 -10.80 9.78 -12.91
CA PHE A 254 -9.85 10.53 -13.71
C PHE A 254 -8.43 9.97 -13.64
N VAL A 255 -7.76 9.94 -14.78
CA VAL A 255 -6.31 9.82 -14.92
C VAL A 255 -5.82 11.17 -15.42
N THR A 256 -5.11 11.93 -14.58
CA THR A 256 -4.89 13.38 -14.81
C THR A 256 -3.62 13.81 -14.04
N PRO A 257 -2.84 14.82 -14.47
CA PRO A 257 -3.12 15.75 -15.58
C PRO A 257 -2.73 15.30 -16.99
N ASP A 258 -2.02 14.19 -17.18
CA ASP A 258 -1.35 13.88 -18.46
C ASP A 258 -0.50 15.06 -18.94
N ALA A 259 0.29 15.59 -18.01
CA ALA A 259 1.19 16.71 -18.28
C ALA A 259 2.43 16.25 -19.05
N ALA A 260 2.90 17.13 -19.95
CA ALA A 260 4.13 16.93 -20.72
C ALA A 260 5.40 16.96 -19.85
N GLY A 261 5.30 17.52 -18.63
CA GLY A 261 6.43 17.69 -17.73
C GLY A 261 6.05 18.02 -16.29
N ASP A 262 7.08 18.07 -15.45
CA ASP A 262 7.05 18.24 -14.00
C ASP A 262 6.36 19.53 -13.52
N LYS A 263 6.45 20.62 -14.27
CA LYS A 263 5.92 21.92 -13.88
C LYS A 263 4.40 21.95 -13.81
N LEU A 264 3.72 21.57 -14.89
CA LEU A 264 2.26 21.50 -14.91
C LEU A 264 1.80 20.39 -13.94
N PHE A 265 2.46 19.23 -13.96
CA PHE A 265 2.17 18.13 -13.06
C PHE A 265 2.19 18.55 -11.59
N THR A 266 3.28 19.17 -11.13
CA THR A 266 3.45 19.67 -9.77
C THR A 266 2.40 20.72 -9.42
N GLY A 267 2.12 21.64 -10.34
CA GLY A 267 1.13 22.69 -10.13
C GLY A 267 -0.28 22.12 -9.94
N VAL A 268 -0.68 21.18 -10.80
CA VAL A 268 -2.01 20.55 -10.74
C VAL A 268 -2.12 19.69 -9.48
N LEU A 269 -1.09 18.92 -9.15
CA LEU A 269 -1.04 18.14 -7.91
C LEU A 269 -1.26 19.05 -6.70
N ASN A 270 -0.48 20.12 -6.58
CA ASN A 270 -0.56 21.05 -5.44
C ASN A 270 -1.95 21.70 -5.29
N GLU A 271 -2.67 21.90 -6.38
CA GLU A 271 -4.00 22.50 -6.34
C GLU A 271 -5.11 21.46 -6.14
N MET A 272 -5.04 20.32 -6.82
CA MET A 272 -6.09 19.29 -6.78
C MET A 272 -6.15 18.57 -5.42
N ILE A 273 -5.03 18.42 -4.70
CA ILE A 273 -5.04 17.83 -3.34
C ILE A 273 -5.89 18.63 -2.33
N LYS A 274 -6.18 19.91 -2.63
CA LYS A 274 -7.04 20.76 -1.80
C LYS A 274 -8.53 20.46 -2.03
N ASP A 275 -8.86 19.69 -3.05
CA ASP A 275 -10.21 19.42 -3.51
C ASP A 275 -10.63 17.97 -3.24
N THR A 276 -11.37 17.75 -2.14
CA THR A 276 -11.83 16.42 -1.73
C THR A 276 -12.73 15.74 -2.78
N LEU A 277 -13.50 16.50 -3.58
CA LEU A 277 -14.35 15.91 -4.63
C LEU A 277 -13.49 15.28 -5.72
N LEU A 278 -12.47 16.02 -6.18
CA LEU A 278 -11.58 15.54 -7.22
C LEU A 278 -10.67 14.42 -6.72
N MET A 279 -10.14 14.54 -5.49
CA MET A 279 -9.37 13.46 -4.88
C MET A 279 -10.20 12.18 -4.71
N GLY A 280 -11.50 12.27 -4.42
CA GLY A 280 -12.41 11.13 -4.38
C GLY A 280 -12.75 10.53 -5.76
N LYS A 281 -12.45 11.26 -6.85
CA LYS A 281 -12.66 10.83 -8.24
C LYS A 281 -11.36 10.49 -8.98
N LEU A 282 -10.20 10.70 -8.36
CA LEU A 282 -8.91 10.40 -8.95
C LEU A 282 -8.68 8.87 -8.94
N ALA A 283 -8.45 8.27 -10.11
CA ALA A 283 -7.98 6.89 -10.20
C ALA A 283 -6.47 6.81 -9.91
N CYS A 284 -5.70 7.65 -10.59
CA CYS A 284 -4.27 7.81 -10.41
C CYS A 284 -3.80 9.12 -11.03
N TRP A 285 -2.60 9.57 -10.65
CA TRP A 285 -1.94 10.68 -11.34
C TRP A 285 -1.40 10.21 -12.71
N GLY A 286 -1.66 10.97 -13.77
CA GLY A 286 -1.19 10.69 -15.13
C GLY A 286 -0.07 11.65 -15.54
N VAL A 287 1.00 11.14 -16.14
CA VAL A 287 2.14 11.95 -16.58
C VAL A 287 2.86 11.37 -17.78
N HIS A 288 3.44 12.23 -18.60
CA HIS A 288 4.28 11.84 -19.72
C HIS A 288 5.75 11.88 -19.32
N GLN A 289 6.51 10.87 -19.73
CA GLN A 289 7.94 10.78 -19.45
C GLN A 289 8.63 10.07 -20.62
N TYR A 290 9.45 10.80 -21.36
CA TYR A 290 10.29 10.26 -22.45
C TYR A 290 11.78 10.22 -22.10
N GLY A 291 12.13 10.61 -20.87
CA GLY A 291 13.45 10.41 -20.28
C GLY A 291 13.59 9.06 -19.60
N ASN A 292 14.81 8.73 -19.18
CA ASN A 292 15.14 7.52 -18.42
C ASN A 292 15.39 7.78 -16.93
N ASP A 293 14.98 8.96 -16.42
CA ASP A 293 15.13 9.33 -15.02
C ASP A 293 13.95 8.80 -14.21
N ALA A 294 14.27 8.11 -13.13
CA ALA A 294 13.34 7.43 -12.25
C ALA A 294 13.13 8.15 -10.91
N SER A 295 13.66 9.36 -10.74
CA SER A 295 13.57 10.11 -9.48
C SER A 295 12.62 11.30 -9.53
N ASP A 296 12.40 11.88 -10.71
CA ASP A 296 11.65 13.13 -10.87
C ASP A 296 10.22 13.06 -10.30
N TYR A 297 9.41 12.11 -10.77
CA TYR A 297 7.99 12.07 -10.39
C TYR A 297 7.77 11.38 -9.05
N ARG A 298 8.59 10.37 -8.71
CA ARG A 298 8.61 9.75 -7.38
C ARG A 298 8.79 10.78 -6.27
N GLU A 299 9.69 11.75 -6.42
CA GLU A 299 9.89 12.79 -5.41
C GLU A 299 8.70 13.75 -5.32
N ILE A 300 8.08 14.10 -6.45
CA ILE A 300 6.91 14.98 -6.48
C ILE A 300 5.70 14.32 -5.82
N ILE A 301 5.47 13.04 -6.12
CA ILE A 301 4.28 12.29 -5.66
C ILE A 301 4.38 11.88 -4.20
N ASN A 302 5.59 11.57 -3.71
CA ASN A 302 5.80 11.18 -2.32
C ASN A 302 5.79 12.35 -1.32
N ARG A 303 5.44 13.57 -1.75
CA ARG A 303 5.25 14.70 -0.84
C ARG A 303 4.16 14.39 0.21
N PRO A 304 4.34 14.79 1.48
CA PRO A 304 3.45 14.44 2.60
C PRO A 304 1.96 14.75 2.38
N THR A 305 1.64 15.73 1.53
CA THR A 305 0.27 16.23 1.31
C THR A 305 -0.50 15.46 0.22
N ASN A 306 0.11 14.48 -0.45
CA ASN A 306 -0.54 13.70 -1.50
C ASN A 306 -1.28 12.48 -0.93
N LEU A 307 -2.62 12.57 -0.90
CA LEU A 307 -3.50 11.54 -0.35
C LEU A 307 -3.52 10.22 -1.19
N THR A 308 -3.03 10.24 -2.43
CA THR A 308 -2.88 9.04 -3.28
C THR A 308 -1.48 9.02 -3.90
N ARG A 309 -0.67 7.99 -3.58
CA ARG A 309 0.69 7.82 -4.12
C ARG A 309 0.74 7.08 -5.47
N ALA A 310 -0.41 6.70 -6.03
CA ALA A 310 -0.47 5.96 -7.28
C ALA A 310 -0.38 6.88 -8.49
N PHE A 311 0.54 6.60 -9.40
CA PHE A 311 0.64 7.29 -10.68
C PHE A 311 1.00 6.34 -11.81
N TRP A 312 0.62 6.74 -13.02
CA TRP A 312 0.86 6.06 -14.27
C TRP A 312 1.71 6.95 -15.17
N ILE A 313 2.69 6.35 -15.83
CA ILE A 313 3.33 6.95 -16.99
C ILE A 313 2.40 6.68 -18.17
N THR A 314 1.59 7.68 -18.48
CA THR A 314 0.52 7.60 -19.48
C THR A 314 1.03 7.82 -20.90
N GLU A 315 2.29 8.25 -21.03
CA GLU A 315 3.01 8.27 -22.30
C GLU A 315 4.52 8.13 -22.12
N THR A 316 5.13 7.23 -22.88
CA THR A 316 6.58 7.01 -22.98
C THR A 316 6.93 6.38 -24.32
N ALA A 317 8.21 6.43 -24.72
CA ALA A 317 8.72 5.80 -25.92
C ALA A 317 10.17 5.32 -25.71
N GLY A 318 10.61 4.36 -26.52
CA GLY A 318 11.92 3.71 -26.39
C GLY A 318 12.02 2.74 -25.21
N ILE A 319 12.53 1.52 -25.49
CA ILE A 319 12.61 0.45 -24.48
C ILE A 319 13.55 0.80 -23.31
N ALA A 320 14.61 1.57 -23.59
CA ALA A 320 15.57 2.01 -22.58
C ALA A 320 14.94 2.96 -21.55
N ASN A 321 14.01 3.82 -21.99
CA ASN A 321 13.29 4.75 -21.12
C ASN A 321 12.31 4.00 -20.25
N MET A 322 11.48 3.12 -20.84
CA MET A 322 10.52 2.32 -20.07
C MET A 322 11.22 1.46 -19.01
N LEU A 323 12.35 0.82 -19.34
CA LEU A 323 13.16 0.08 -18.36
C LEU A 323 13.72 0.99 -17.25
N GLY A 324 14.18 2.20 -17.58
CA GLY A 324 14.62 3.18 -16.58
C GLY A 324 13.52 3.61 -15.63
N GLN A 325 12.34 3.88 -16.18
CA GLN A 325 11.19 4.37 -15.44
C GLN A 325 10.60 3.34 -14.46
N LEU A 326 10.94 2.05 -14.58
CA LEU A 326 10.51 1.02 -13.63
C LEU A 326 10.99 1.28 -12.19
N ASP A 327 12.02 2.12 -12.02
CA ASP A 327 12.54 2.53 -10.71
C ASP A 327 11.78 3.70 -10.07
N ASP A 328 10.88 4.36 -10.81
CA ASP A 328 10.11 5.56 -10.37
C ASP A 328 8.88 5.20 -9.51
N ASP A 329 8.70 3.92 -9.19
CA ASP A 329 7.54 3.36 -8.47
C ASP A 329 6.17 3.62 -9.17
N ALA A 330 6.16 3.97 -10.46
CA ALA A 330 4.94 4.09 -11.27
C ALA A 330 4.22 2.73 -11.38
N ARG A 331 2.88 2.75 -11.32
CA ARG A 331 2.05 1.54 -11.36
C ARG A 331 1.69 1.09 -12.77
N ALA A 332 1.74 1.96 -13.76
CA ALA A 332 1.53 1.58 -15.15
C ALA A 332 2.42 2.37 -16.11
N PHE A 333 2.67 1.76 -17.27
CA PHE A 333 3.52 2.31 -18.33
C PHE A 333 2.81 2.12 -19.67
N ILE A 334 2.55 3.22 -20.36
CA ILE A 334 1.79 3.25 -21.60
C ILE A 334 2.69 3.76 -22.73
N PHE A 335 2.92 2.92 -23.73
CA PHE A 335 3.70 3.33 -24.90
C PHE A 335 2.88 4.31 -25.76
N TRP A 336 3.54 5.34 -26.27
CA TRP A 336 2.93 6.48 -26.97
C TRP A 336 2.00 6.15 -28.13
N ASP A 337 2.28 5.11 -28.93
CA ASP A 337 1.33 4.71 -29.96
C ASP A 337 1.47 3.24 -30.36
N GLY A 338 0.34 2.55 -30.39
CA GLY A 338 0.25 1.13 -30.69
C GLY A 338 0.47 0.82 -32.17
N PHE A 339 0.03 1.69 -33.08
CA PHE A 339 0.08 1.42 -34.51
C PHE A 339 0.05 2.70 -35.36
N ASP A 340 0.56 2.63 -36.59
CA ASP A 340 0.55 3.74 -37.53
C ASP A 340 -0.84 4.34 -37.71
N CYS A 341 -0.97 5.64 -37.46
CA CYS A 341 -2.19 6.39 -37.71
C CYS A 341 -1.88 7.83 -38.11
N VAL A 342 -2.90 8.57 -38.53
CA VAL A 342 -2.80 10.00 -38.84
C VAL A 342 -3.53 10.79 -37.77
N TYR A 343 -2.77 11.47 -36.92
CA TYR A 343 -3.31 12.40 -35.94
C TYR A 343 -3.67 13.73 -36.60
N GLN A 344 -4.88 14.23 -36.37
CA GLN A 344 -5.34 15.50 -36.94
C GLN A 344 -4.63 16.71 -36.33
N HIS A 345 -4.30 16.68 -35.04
CA HIS A 345 -3.46 17.71 -34.44
C HIS A 345 -2.03 17.68 -35.03
N GLY A 346 -1.48 16.50 -35.35
CA GLY A 346 -0.21 16.39 -36.10
C GLY A 346 -0.28 17.04 -37.48
N ARG A 347 -1.41 16.90 -38.20
CA ARG A 347 -1.64 17.63 -39.46
C ARG A 347 -1.66 19.14 -39.26
N ARG A 348 -2.34 19.61 -38.20
CA ARG A 348 -2.35 21.02 -37.80
C ARG A 348 -0.94 21.54 -37.50
N ASN A 349 -0.12 20.74 -36.82
CA ASN A 349 1.27 21.07 -36.50
C ASN A 349 2.20 21.03 -37.74
N GLY A 350 1.67 20.66 -38.91
CA GLY A 350 2.39 20.64 -40.18
C GLY A 350 3.14 19.35 -40.45
N TYR A 351 2.86 18.27 -39.71
CA TYR A 351 3.56 16.99 -39.85
C TYR A 351 3.05 16.12 -41.01
N GLY A 352 1.99 16.58 -41.68
CA GLY A 352 1.50 16.02 -42.94
C GLY A 352 0.45 14.90 -42.77
N ASP A 353 0.08 14.31 -43.92
CA ASP A 353 -1.11 13.47 -44.08
C ASP A 353 -0.78 11.98 -44.25
N VAL A 354 0.46 11.57 -43.92
CA VAL A 354 0.94 10.19 -44.14
C VAL A 354 1.29 9.56 -42.80
N PRO A 355 0.70 8.40 -42.44
CA PRO A 355 1.00 7.75 -41.17
C PRO A 355 2.40 7.10 -41.19
N PRO A 356 3.11 7.05 -40.05
CA PRO A 356 2.83 7.82 -38.85
C PRO A 356 3.21 9.30 -39.07
N ASN A 357 2.25 10.21 -38.88
CA ASN A 357 2.50 11.65 -39.02
C ASN A 357 2.81 12.33 -37.68
N ASP A 358 2.61 11.63 -36.58
CA ASP A 358 2.95 12.09 -35.25
C ASP A 358 3.71 10.98 -34.54
N TRP A 359 4.77 11.36 -33.84
CA TRP A 359 5.67 10.50 -33.06
C TRP A 359 6.79 11.33 -32.44
N ALA A 360 7.52 10.77 -31.47
CA ALA A 360 8.67 11.41 -30.84
C ALA A 360 9.87 11.59 -31.79
N PHE A 361 9.77 12.54 -32.73
CA PHE A 361 10.70 12.77 -33.84
C PHE A 361 12.11 13.18 -33.41
N TRP A 362 12.29 13.57 -32.15
CA TRP A 362 13.59 13.86 -31.53
C TRP A 362 14.34 12.60 -31.07
N MET A 363 13.68 11.45 -31.01
CA MET A 363 14.29 10.16 -30.70
C MET A 363 14.84 9.49 -31.96
N THR A 364 15.52 8.35 -31.79
CA THR A 364 15.86 7.52 -32.95
C THR A 364 14.56 7.07 -33.66
N PRO A 365 14.53 6.95 -34.99
CA PRO A 365 13.32 6.53 -35.71
C PRO A 365 12.74 5.21 -35.24
N ASP A 366 13.59 4.31 -34.72
CA ASP A 366 13.18 3.00 -34.24
C ASP A 366 12.61 3.02 -32.82
N ASP A 367 12.90 4.05 -32.01
CA ASP A 367 12.40 4.17 -30.63
C ASP A 367 11.13 5.01 -30.50
N GLY A 368 10.95 6.00 -31.39
CA GLY A 368 9.85 6.97 -31.30
C GLY A 368 8.59 6.60 -32.09
N LYS A 369 8.70 5.81 -33.15
CA LYS A 369 7.56 5.45 -34.03
C LYS A 369 6.54 4.54 -33.32
N PRO A 370 5.31 4.40 -33.86
CA PRO A 370 4.34 3.44 -33.32
C PRO A 370 4.82 1.99 -33.40
N LEU A 371 4.33 1.10 -32.54
CA LEU A 371 4.83 -0.28 -32.45
C LEU A 371 4.53 -1.13 -33.70
N ILE A 372 3.47 -0.83 -34.45
CA ILE A 372 3.01 -1.62 -35.59
C ILE A 372 2.89 -0.74 -36.84
N GLU A 373 3.50 -1.19 -37.94
CA GLU A 373 3.47 -0.53 -39.25
C GLU A 373 2.22 -0.91 -40.05
N TYR A 374 1.61 0.04 -40.75
CA TYR A 374 0.61 -0.25 -41.78
C TYR A 374 1.25 -0.33 -43.17
N VAL A 375 1.32 -1.54 -43.76
CA VAL A 375 1.89 -1.73 -45.09
C VAL A 375 0.82 -1.47 -46.15
N GLN A 376 0.76 -0.23 -46.66
CA GLN A 376 -0.26 0.22 -47.62
C GLN A 376 -0.39 -0.71 -48.85
N ALA A 377 0.72 -1.18 -49.40
CA ALA A 377 0.74 -2.00 -50.61
C ALA A 377 -0.01 -3.34 -50.45
N THR A 378 -0.12 -3.85 -49.23
CA THR A 378 -0.75 -5.15 -48.92
C THR A 378 -1.96 -5.04 -47.99
N GLY A 379 -2.16 -3.89 -47.35
CA GLY A 379 -3.19 -3.68 -46.32
C GLY A 379 -2.92 -4.47 -45.03
N VAL A 380 -1.66 -4.82 -44.76
CA VAL A 380 -1.27 -5.67 -43.62
C VAL A 380 -0.59 -4.85 -42.53
N TRP A 381 -0.96 -5.14 -41.29
CA TRP A 381 -0.30 -4.64 -40.09
C TRP A 381 0.93 -5.50 -39.73
N LYS A 382 2.09 -4.86 -39.59
CA LYS A 382 3.37 -5.53 -39.37
C LYS A 382 4.07 -4.99 -38.11
N PRO A 383 4.29 -5.81 -37.08
CA PRO A 383 5.07 -5.41 -35.91
C PRO A 383 6.48 -4.92 -36.29
N ARG A 384 6.90 -3.78 -35.71
CA ARG A 384 8.28 -3.29 -35.79
C ARG A 384 9.17 -4.01 -34.77
N LYS A 385 10.50 -3.85 -34.84
CA LYS A 385 11.41 -4.50 -33.88
C LYS A 385 11.10 -4.10 -32.43
N GLN A 386 10.79 -2.83 -32.20
CA GLN A 386 10.37 -2.30 -30.91
C GLN A 386 9.13 -2.97 -30.32
N PHE A 387 8.20 -3.48 -31.12
CA PHE A 387 7.07 -4.26 -30.63
C PHE A 387 7.56 -5.47 -29.82
N TYR A 388 8.54 -6.19 -30.36
CA TYR A 388 9.10 -7.37 -29.69
C TYR A 388 9.96 -6.99 -28.48
N GLN A 389 10.64 -5.84 -28.51
CA GLN A 389 11.37 -5.32 -27.36
C GLN A 389 10.43 -5.01 -26.19
N HIS A 390 9.31 -4.31 -26.43
CA HIS A 390 8.34 -3.99 -25.39
C HIS A 390 7.54 -5.23 -24.94
N ALA A 391 7.29 -6.19 -25.83
CA ALA A 391 6.67 -7.46 -25.47
C ALA A 391 7.48 -8.26 -24.43
N GLN A 392 8.79 -8.02 -24.29
CA GLN A 392 9.59 -8.62 -23.22
C GLN A 392 9.14 -8.19 -21.81
N LEU A 393 8.49 -7.03 -21.69
CA LEU A 393 7.89 -6.56 -20.44
C LEU A 393 6.39 -6.89 -20.45
N MET A 394 5.66 -6.30 -21.41
CA MET A 394 4.20 -6.27 -21.42
C MET A 394 3.57 -7.66 -21.48
N LYS A 395 4.19 -8.61 -22.19
CA LYS A 395 3.65 -9.96 -22.33
C LYS A 395 3.80 -10.79 -21.06
N PHE A 396 4.88 -10.56 -20.31
CA PHE A 396 5.31 -11.47 -19.25
C PHE A 396 5.06 -10.93 -17.85
N ILE A 397 5.09 -9.62 -17.64
CA ILE A 397 4.69 -9.00 -16.38
C ILE A 397 3.18 -8.80 -16.39
N LYS A 398 2.47 -9.41 -15.42
CA LYS A 398 1.01 -9.43 -15.39
C LYS A 398 0.44 -8.29 -14.53
N PRO A 399 -0.80 -7.82 -14.80
CA PRO A 399 -1.52 -6.97 -13.85
C PRO A 399 -1.52 -7.58 -12.44
N GLY A 400 -1.24 -6.74 -11.45
CA GLY A 400 -1.05 -7.11 -10.04
C GLY A 400 0.34 -7.66 -9.70
N ALA A 401 1.27 -7.71 -10.64
CA ALA A 401 2.65 -8.10 -10.36
C ALA A 401 3.33 -7.10 -9.41
N VAL A 402 4.19 -7.60 -8.53
CA VAL A 402 4.94 -6.78 -7.59
C VAL A 402 6.40 -6.71 -8.03
N ARG A 403 6.95 -5.50 -8.15
CA ARG A 403 8.38 -5.32 -8.41
C ARG A 403 9.19 -5.74 -7.19
N LEU A 404 10.22 -6.55 -7.41
CA LEU A 404 11.09 -7.12 -6.40
C LEU A 404 12.48 -6.48 -6.45
N ASN A 405 13.18 -6.55 -5.34
CA ASN A 405 14.57 -6.13 -5.28
C ASN A 405 15.48 -7.03 -6.13
N LEU A 406 16.25 -6.39 -7.00
CA LEU A 406 17.33 -6.97 -7.78
C LEU A 406 18.58 -6.11 -7.55
N THR A 407 19.68 -6.74 -7.13
CA THR A 407 20.95 -6.06 -6.83
C THR A 407 22.12 -6.77 -7.54
N GLY A 408 23.26 -6.08 -7.65
CA GLY A 408 24.48 -6.64 -8.23
C GLY A 408 24.61 -6.44 -9.75
N GLN A 409 23.79 -5.57 -10.34
CA GLN A 409 23.92 -5.15 -11.73
C GLN A 409 24.87 -3.95 -11.91
N ASP A 410 25.35 -3.74 -13.13
CA ASP A 410 26.17 -2.58 -13.52
C ASP A 410 25.36 -1.59 -14.37
N THR A 411 26.01 -0.54 -14.90
CA THR A 411 25.33 0.51 -15.67
C THR A 411 24.94 0.08 -17.09
N LEU A 412 25.48 -1.03 -17.61
CA LEU A 412 25.23 -1.52 -18.98
C LEU A 412 24.27 -2.72 -19.01
N ILE A 413 23.98 -3.32 -17.85
CA ILE A 413 22.87 -4.23 -17.61
C ILE A 413 21.80 -3.53 -16.78
N GLN A 414 20.68 -3.18 -17.41
CA GLN A 414 19.51 -2.64 -16.72
C GLN A 414 18.44 -3.72 -16.65
N ALA A 415 18.23 -4.31 -15.48
CA ALA A 415 17.29 -5.41 -15.25
C ALA A 415 16.47 -5.22 -13.97
N HIS A 416 15.28 -5.80 -14.00
CA HIS A 416 14.29 -5.73 -12.93
C HIS A 416 13.62 -7.09 -12.74
N ALA A 417 13.20 -7.38 -11.50
CA ALA A 417 12.51 -8.62 -11.15
C ALA A 417 11.08 -8.33 -10.69
N PHE A 418 10.16 -9.23 -11.03
CA PHE A 418 8.74 -9.12 -10.74
C PHE A 418 8.18 -10.47 -10.31
N GLY A 419 7.35 -10.45 -9.28
CA GLY A 419 6.54 -11.60 -8.91
C GLY A 419 5.10 -11.42 -9.40
N ASN A 420 4.65 -12.29 -10.29
CA ASN A 420 3.32 -12.23 -10.91
C ASN A 420 2.23 -12.82 -10.02
N THR A 421 0.97 -12.49 -10.34
CA THR A 421 -0.25 -13.02 -9.71
C THR A 421 -0.50 -14.50 -9.96
N ASP A 422 0.08 -15.08 -11.01
CA ASP A 422 0.09 -16.52 -11.27
C ASP A 422 1.22 -17.27 -10.55
N GLY A 423 2.03 -16.55 -9.77
CA GLY A 423 3.17 -17.07 -9.01
C GLY A 423 4.46 -17.26 -9.80
N SER A 424 4.50 -16.84 -11.07
CA SER A 424 5.76 -16.79 -11.80
C SER A 424 6.66 -15.64 -11.33
N LEU A 425 7.98 -15.90 -11.30
CA LEU A 425 9.01 -14.88 -11.22
C LEU A 425 9.43 -14.50 -12.64
N VAL A 426 9.46 -13.21 -12.92
CA VAL A 426 9.90 -12.63 -14.21
C VAL A 426 11.07 -11.70 -13.96
N ILE A 427 12.18 -11.93 -14.65
CA ILE A 427 13.35 -11.05 -14.64
C ILE A 427 13.54 -10.53 -16.06
N THR A 428 13.37 -9.24 -16.29
CA THR A 428 13.51 -8.65 -17.62
C THR A 428 14.54 -7.54 -17.60
N GLY A 429 15.23 -7.33 -18.71
CA GLY A 429 16.25 -6.29 -18.80
C GLY A 429 16.90 -6.19 -20.16
N GLN A 430 17.91 -5.33 -20.23
CA GLN A 430 18.69 -5.06 -21.44
C GLN A 430 20.18 -5.26 -21.18
N ASN A 431 20.84 -5.96 -22.10
CA ASN A 431 22.29 -5.91 -22.25
C ASN A 431 22.66 -4.87 -23.32
N ARG A 432 23.27 -3.76 -22.90
CA ARG A 432 23.76 -2.67 -23.78
C ARG A 432 25.23 -2.84 -24.18
N ASN A 433 25.86 -3.95 -23.79
CA ASN A 433 27.23 -4.24 -24.19
C ASN A 433 27.28 -4.74 -25.63
N SER A 434 28.41 -4.51 -26.28
CA SER A 434 28.75 -5.09 -27.59
C SER A 434 29.27 -6.53 -27.49
N TYR A 435 29.17 -7.17 -26.32
CA TYR A 435 29.61 -8.54 -26.06
C TYR A 435 28.63 -9.28 -25.13
N VAL A 436 28.79 -10.61 -25.06
CA VAL A 436 27.96 -11.49 -24.22
C VAL A 436 28.28 -11.28 -22.73
N ILE A 437 27.25 -11.22 -21.89
CA ILE A 437 27.37 -11.18 -20.43
C ILE A 437 26.81 -12.46 -19.82
N THR A 438 27.52 -13.05 -18.87
CA THR A 438 27.01 -14.17 -18.08
C THR A 438 26.41 -13.64 -16.77
N ILE A 439 25.10 -13.71 -16.61
CA ILE A 439 24.42 -13.39 -15.35
C ILE A 439 24.37 -14.64 -14.48
N LYS A 440 25.00 -14.60 -13.31
CA LYS A 440 24.89 -15.60 -12.23
C LYS A 440 23.93 -15.07 -11.16
N GLY A 441 22.70 -15.56 -11.14
CA GLY A 441 21.65 -15.09 -10.24
C GLY A 441 21.43 -15.97 -9.01
N THR A 442 21.05 -15.36 -7.89
CA THR A 442 20.64 -16.04 -6.65
C THR A 442 19.26 -15.57 -6.19
N LEU A 443 18.42 -16.51 -5.75
CA LEU A 443 17.05 -16.28 -5.29
C LEU A 443 16.99 -16.40 -3.77
N LYS A 444 16.57 -15.33 -3.10
CA LYS A 444 16.40 -15.26 -1.64
C LYS A 444 14.94 -14.97 -1.32
N ASN A 445 14.42 -15.57 -0.25
CA ASN A 445 13.01 -15.44 0.14
C ASN A 445 12.04 -15.73 -1.01
N LEU A 446 12.37 -16.76 -1.81
CA LEU A 446 11.61 -17.27 -2.94
C LEU A 446 11.73 -18.80 -2.90
N LEU A 447 10.73 -19.50 -3.42
CA LEU A 447 10.81 -20.96 -3.54
C LEU A 447 11.85 -21.36 -4.60
N THR A 448 12.32 -22.60 -4.49
CA THR A 448 13.21 -23.18 -5.49
C THR A 448 12.43 -23.42 -6.78
N PRO A 449 12.81 -22.81 -7.92
CA PRO A 449 12.10 -23.02 -9.18
C PRO A 449 12.31 -24.46 -9.67
N LEU A 450 11.26 -25.04 -10.26
CA LEU A 450 11.34 -26.34 -10.93
C LEU A 450 11.66 -26.18 -12.42
N ASN A 451 11.23 -25.07 -13.02
CA ASN A 451 11.40 -24.72 -14.41
C ASN A 451 11.83 -23.25 -14.54
N MET A 452 12.79 -22.98 -15.42
CA MET A 452 13.18 -21.63 -15.77
C MET A 452 13.57 -21.59 -17.26
N ARG A 453 13.19 -20.53 -17.96
CA ARG A 453 13.51 -20.31 -19.38
C ARG A 453 13.85 -18.86 -19.66
N MET A 454 14.58 -18.61 -20.74
CA MET A 454 14.97 -17.27 -21.19
C MET A 454 14.46 -16.99 -22.59
N ILE A 455 13.91 -15.81 -22.79
CA ILE A 455 13.40 -15.30 -24.06
C ILE A 455 14.21 -14.06 -24.42
N ILE A 456 14.66 -13.96 -25.67
CA ILE A 456 15.49 -12.85 -26.16
C ILE A 456 14.87 -12.14 -27.35
N THR A 457 15.17 -10.85 -27.46
CA THR A 457 14.93 -10.02 -28.63
C THR A 457 16.19 -9.20 -28.90
N ASP A 458 16.80 -9.45 -30.05
CA ASP A 458 18.01 -8.76 -30.54
C ASP A 458 17.78 -8.38 -32.01
N THR A 459 18.84 -8.06 -32.77
CA THR A 459 18.69 -7.71 -34.19
C THR A 459 18.13 -8.84 -35.07
N GLN A 460 18.43 -10.11 -34.76
CA GLN A 460 18.07 -11.29 -35.55
C GLN A 460 16.85 -12.04 -35.00
N ASN A 461 16.60 -11.92 -33.69
CA ASN A 461 15.61 -12.69 -32.96
C ASN A 461 14.44 -11.80 -32.50
N ASN A 462 13.23 -12.36 -32.52
CA ASN A 462 12.00 -11.71 -32.06
C ASN A 462 11.32 -12.65 -31.07
N LEU A 463 11.43 -12.38 -29.77
CA LEU A 463 10.89 -13.24 -28.69
C LEU A 463 11.26 -14.72 -28.83
N THR A 464 12.52 -14.99 -29.16
CA THR A 464 13.02 -16.36 -29.35
C THR A 464 13.49 -16.95 -28.01
N GLU A 465 13.16 -18.21 -27.74
CA GLU A 465 13.70 -18.93 -26.57
C GLU A 465 15.21 -19.19 -26.75
N ASN A 466 16.00 -18.81 -25.75
CA ASN A 466 17.44 -19.01 -25.71
C ASN A 466 17.79 -20.11 -24.70
N LYS A 467 18.61 -21.08 -25.12
CA LYS A 467 18.99 -22.27 -24.34
C LYS A 467 20.32 -22.12 -23.58
N ALA A 468 21.01 -20.99 -23.71
CA ALA A 468 22.25 -20.71 -22.98
C ALA A 468 21.96 -20.31 -21.52
N PHE A 469 21.40 -21.26 -20.78
CA PHE A 469 20.91 -21.07 -19.41
C PHE A 469 21.05 -22.37 -18.59
N SER A 470 21.28 -22.25 -17.29
CA SER A 470 21.27 -23.37 -16.33
C SER A 470 20.72 -22.95 -14.97
N ILE A 471 20.08 -23.89 -14.26
CA ILE A 471 19.53 -23.70 -12.90
C ILE A 471 20.07 -24.79 -11.96
N SER A 472 20.37 -24.41 -10.73
CA SER A 472 20.77 -25.31 -9.65
C SER A 472 20.26 -24.78 -8.31
N GLY A 473 19.23 -25.44 -7.76
CA GLY A 473 18.57 -25.00 -6.53
C GLY A 473 18.03 -23.57 -6.67
N ARG A 474 18.42 -22.68 -5.75
CA ARG A 474 18.04 -21.26 -5.76
C ARG A 474 19.03 -20.37 -6.52
N SER A 475 19.81 -20.94 -7.43
CA SER A 475 20.78 -20.20 -8.24
C SER A 475 20.61 -20.53 -9.72
N PHE A 476 20.95 -19.57 -10.58
CA PHE A 476 20.93 -19.76 -12.04
C PHE A 476 22.10 -19.07 -12.72
N SER A 477 22.38 -19.47 -13.96
CA SER A 477 23.35 -18.83 -14.86
C SER A 477 22.72 -18.65 -16.24
N ALA A 478 22.82 -17.45 -16.82
CA ALA A 478 22.25 -17.10 -18.13
C ALA A 478 23.27 -16.32 -18.97
N GLU A 479 23.47 -16.69 -20.24
CA GLU A 479 24.29 -15.92 -21.18
C GLU A 479 23.42 -14.99 -22.02
N ILE A 480 23.58 -13.68 -21.80
CA ILE A 480 22.81 -12.64 -22.48
C ILE A 480 23.59 -12.13 -23.68
N PRO A 481 23.06 -12.25 -24.92
CA PRO A 481 23.70 -11.71 -26.12
C PRO A 481 23.94 -10.20 -26.05
N PRO A 482 24.85 -9.64 -26.87
CA PRO A 482 25.01 -8.19 -27.00
C PRO A 482 23.75 -7.51 -27.55
N ASP A 483 23.54 -6.24 -27.20
CA ASP A 483 22.44 -5.40 -27.69
C ASP A 483 21.07 -6.10 -27.67
N CYS A 484 20.77 -6.73 -26.54
CA CYS A 484 19.65 -7.68 -26.41
C CYS A 484 18.73 -7.28 -25.26
N ILE A 485 17.41 -7.33 -25.51
CA ILE A 485 16.39 -7.32 -24.46
C ILE A 485 16.09 -8.78 -24.10
N PHE A 486 16.11 -9.11 -22.83
CA PHE A 486 15.90 -10.48 -22.35
C PHE A 486 14.80 -10.53 -21.28
N THR A 487 14.14 -11.67 -21.20
CA THR A 487 13.19 -12.00 -20.13
C THR A 487 13.38 -13.45 -19.69
N ILE A 488 13.68 -13.64 -18.42
CA ILE A 488 13.79 -14.93 -17.75
C ILE A 488 12.51 -15.16 -16.95
N ILE A 489 11.91 -16.33 -17.09
CA ILE A 489 10.63 -16.68 -16.45
C ILE A 489 10.82 -17.97 -15.67
N ALA A 490 10.38 -17.99 -14.41
CA ALA A 490 10.52 -19.13 -13.51
C ALA A 490 9.24 -19.40 -12.72
N ASP A 491 8.97 -20.67 -12.39
CA ASP A 491 7.88 -21.08 -11.50
C ASP A 491 8.30 -21.01 -10.02
N ALA A 492 8.41 -19.79 -9.50
CA ALA A 492 8.87 -19.56 -8.13
C ALA A 492 7.76 -19.61 -7.06
N GLY A 493 6.51 -19.91 -7.45
CA GLY A 493 5.35 -19.99 -6.54
C GLY A 493 5.10 -18.70 -5.75
N PHE A 494 5.40 -17.55 -6.35
CA PHE A 494 5.31 -16.25 -5.72
C PHE A 494 3.86 -15.89 -5.37
N ASN A 495 3.63 -15.16 -4.27
CA ASN A 495 2.31 -14.61 -3.96
C ASN A 495 2.38 -13.08 -3.77
N PRO A 496 1.83 -12.28 -4.70
CA PRO A 496 1.85 -10.82 -4.58
C PRO A 496 1.02 -10.30 -3.41
N ALA A 497 -0.01 -11.03 -2.96
CA ALA A 497 -0.91 -10.62 -1.90
C ALA A 497 -0.38 -10.88 -0.47
N VAL A 498 0.71 -11.64 -0.33
CA VAL A 498 1.30 -11.98 0.97
C VAL A 498 2.76 -11.57 0.94
N SER A 499 3.18 -10.71 1.87
CA SER A 499 4.59 -10.47 2.13
C SER A 499 5.28 -11.82 2.37
N GLU A 500 6.14 -12.26 1.46
CA GLU A 500 6.94 -13.50 1.59
C GLU A 500 8.04 -13.37 2.66
N ARG A 501 7.85 -12.47 3.63
CA ARG A 501 8.62 -12.52 4.86
C ARG A 501 8.27 -13.82 5.57
N PRO A 502 9.27 -14.59 6.01
CA PRO A 502 9.04 -15.67 6.95
C PRO A 502 8.20 -15.13 8.11
N ARG A 503 7.14 -15.85 8.49
CA ARG A 503 6.28 -15.50 9.61
C ARG A 503 6.54 -16.49 10.74
N PRO A 504 6.80 -16.01 11.98
CA PRO A 504 6.99 -16.92 13.10
C PRO A 504 5.68 -17.60 13.54
N GLU A 505 4.53 -16.95 13.30
CA GLU A 505 3.21 -17.43 13.68
C GLU A 505 2.59 -18.41 12.67
N PRO A 506 1.78 -19.39 13.11
CA PRO A 506 1.06 -20.27 12.22
C PRO A 506 -0.16 -19.57 11.58
N ALA A 507 -0.68 -20.17 10.50
CA ALA A 507 -1.87 -19.65 9.81
C ALA A 507 -3.07 -19.43 10.74
N GLY A 508 -3.82 -18.35 10.49
CA GLY A 508 -4.96 -17.92 11.30
C GLY A 508 -4.59 -16.99 12.47
N TRP A 509 -3.30 -16.74 12.69
CA TRP A 509 -2.81 -15.67 13.56
C TRP A 509 -2.43 -14.45 12.72
N TYR A 510 -2.73 -13.27 13.23
CA TYR A 510 -2.49 -12.00 12.56
C TYR A 510 -1.82 -11.03 13.54
N ALA A 511 -0.61 -10.58 13.20
CA ALA A 511 0.11 -9.55 13.94
C ALA A 511 -0.57 -8.20 13.78
N GLY A 512 -0.75 -7.46 14.87
CA GLY A 512 -1.21 -6.09 14.80
C GLY A 512 -0.75 -5.26 15.99
N ASP A 513 -0.89 -3.96 15.84
CA ASP A 513 -0.58 -2.97 16.86
C ASP A 513 -1.86 -2.24 17.26
N ILE A 514 -2.20 -2.28 18.55
CA ILE A 514 -3.43 -1.67 19.06
C ILE A 514 -3.25 -0.22 19.48
N HIS A 515 -2.01 0.29 19.56
CA HIS A 515 -1.70 1.60 20.15
C HIS A 515 -0.78 2.38 19.23
N VAL A 516 -1.37 3.09 18.27
CA VAL A 516 -0.64 3.96 17.33
C VAL A 516 -1.33 5.31 17.26
N HIS A 517 -0.56 6.38 17.26
CA HIS A 517 -0.97 7.75 17.03
C HIS A 517 -0.21 8.34 15.84
N ARG A 518 -0.68 9.49 15.36
CA ARG A 518 0.04 10.24 14.31
C ARG A 518 1.10 11.18 14.89
N ASN A 519 1.03 11.47 16.17
CA ASN A 519 2.05 12.24 16.89
C ASN A 519 1.99 11.87 18.38
N CYS A 520 2.86 12.50 19.14
CA CYS A 520 2.89 12.55 20.59
C CYS A 520 3.13 14.00 21.00
N GLY A 521 2.08 14.79 21.24
CA GLY A 521 2.20 16.19 21.69
C GLY A 521 3.02 17.12 20.80
N GLU A 522 3.48 18.20 21.42
CA GLU A 522 4.28 19.25 20.75
C GLU A 522 5.71 18.78 20.41
N VAL A 523 6.11 17.59 20.87
CA VAL A 523 7.48 17.08 20.69
C VAL A 523 7.69 16.36 19.36
N THR A 524 6.61 16.02 18.65
CA THR A 524 6.66 15.33 17.36
C THR A 524 5.78 16.01 16.33
N THR A 525 6.15 15.88 15.06
CA THR A 525 5.32 16.33 13.94
C THR A 525 4.15 15.39 13.71
N ILE A 526 3.01 15.93 13.29
CA ILE A 526 1.85 15.11 12.91
C ILE A 526 2.17 14.35 11.62
N LEU A 527 2.20 13.03 11.74
CA LEU A 527 2.45 12.10 10.65
C LEU A 527 1.24 12.08 9.67
N PRO A 528 1.47 12.11 8.35
CA PRO A 528 0.44 11.84 7.37
C PRO A 528 -0.06 10.40 7.45
N GLU A 529 -1.37 10.18 7.33
CA GLU A 529 -1.98 8.84 7.37
C GLU A 529 -1.41 7.87 6.33
N ASN A 530 -1.01 8.40 5.17
CA ASN A 530 -0.46 7.61 4.07
C ASN A 530 0.90 6.98 4.38
N GLU A 531 1.61 7.46 5.41
CA GLU A 531 2.87 6.86 5.85
C GLU A 531 2.64 5.60 6.69
N ILE A 532 1.47 5.44 7.32
CA ILE A 532 1.17 4.31 8.20
C ILE A 532 1.28 2.97 7.46
N ILE A 533 0.79 2.88 6.21
CA ILE A 533 0.88 1.65 5.41
C ILE A 533 2.33 1.22 5.19
N SER A 534 3.22 2.16 4.84
CA SER A 534 4.65 1.86 4.69
C SER A 534 5.29 1.45 6.01
N MET A 535 4.89 2.07 7.13
CA MET A 535 5.40 1.72 8.46
C MET A 535 4.98 0.31 8.90
N MET A 536 3.75 -0.11 8.58
CA MET A 536 3.28 -1.48 8.82
C MET A 536 4.15 -2.54 8.13
N GLU A 537 4.83 -2.21 7.03
CA GLU A 537 5.69 -3.15 6.31
C GLU A 537 6.92 -3.52 7.14
N GLN A 538 7.42 -2.63 8.01
CA GLN A 538 8.64 -2.90 8.78
C GLN A 538 8.49 -4.12 9.68
N ASN A 539 7.34 -4.25 10.37
CA ASN A 539 7.01 -5.36 11.25
C ASN A 539 5.89 -6.25 10.68
N ASP A 540 5.72 -6.29 9.35
CA ASP A 540 4.69 -7.07 8.62
C ASP A 540 3.28 -7.12 9.26
N LEU A 541 2.83 -5.98 9.81
CA LEU A 541 1.57 -5.88 10.52
C LEU A 541 0.38 -6.09 9.59
N ALA A 542 -0.58 -6.93 10.02
CA ALA A 542 -1.86 -7.12 9.36
C ALA A 542 -2.89 -6.06 9.79
N VAL A 543 -2.79 -5.55 11.02
CA VAL A 543 -3.72 -4.57 11.59
C VAL A 543 -2.96 -3.49 12.35
N VAL A 544 -3.33 -2.22 12.16
CA VAL A 544 -2.96 -1.10 13.04
C VAL A 544 -4.25 -0.42 13.48
N THR A 545 -4.37 -0.19 14.78
CA THR A 545 -5.39 0.70 15.34
C THR A 545 -4.78 2.09 15.54
N LEU A 546 -5.31 3.07 14.81
CA LEU A 546 -4.90 4.46 14.89
C LEU A 546 -5.85 5.19 15.85
N LEU A 547 -5.32 5.60 17.00
CA LEU A 547 -6.10 6.14 18.11
C LEU A 547 -6.18 7.66 18.03
N ALA A 548 -7.40 8.15 17.84
CA ALA A 548 -7.74 9.54 18.04
C ALA A 548 -7.81 9.86 19.54
N ASP A 549 -7.26 11.01 19.93
CA ASP A 549 -7.34 11.51 21.30
C ASP A 549 -8.77 12.00 21.60
N MET A 550 -9.48 11.25 22.44
CA MET A 550 -10.79 11.62 23.03
C MET A 550 -10.66 12.38 24.35
N GLY A 551 -9.42 12.62 24.77
CA GLY A 551 -8.98 13.24 26.00
C GLY A 551 -8.79 14.75 25.89
N ASN A 552 -7.68 15.21 26.46
CA ASN A 552 -7.36 16.64 26.60
C ASN A 552 -6.57 17.22 25.41
N GLY A 553 -6.29 16.43 24.37
CA GLY A 553 -5.60 16.87 23.15
C GLY A 553 -4.07 16.90 23.26
N GLU A 554 -3.51 15.99 24.06
CA GLU A 554 -2.06 15.73 24.14
C GLU A 554 -1.59 15.08 22.84
N VAL A 555 -2.36 14.16 22.30
CA VAL A 555 -2.14 13.66 20.95
C VAL A 555 -2.97 14.50 19.97
N LYS A 556 -2.30 14.96 18.91
CA LYS A 556 -2.80 15.85 17.87
C LYS A 556 -2.83 15.17 16.49
N ASP A 557 -3.75 15.56 15.61
CA ASP A 557 -4.76 16.60 15.79
C ASP A 557 -6.13 15.97 16.06
N SER A 558 -6.51 15.90 17.34
CA SER A 558 -7.77 15.32 17.82
C SER A 558 -9.00 15.85 17.10
N ARG A 559 -9.03 17.15 16.74
CA ARG A 559 -10.15 17.75 16.02
C ARG A 559 -10.34 17.16 14.63
N THR A 560 -9.25 16.78 13.97
CA THR A 560 -9.29 16.15 12.65
C THR A 560 -9.42 14.63 12.71
N ASP A 561 -8.97 14.02 13.80
CA ASP A 561 -8.88 12.57 13.94
C ASP A 561 -10.17 11.94 14.52
N LEU A 562 -10.83 12.61 15.47
CA LEU A 562 -12.08 12.11 16.07
C LEU A 562 -13.19 11.82 15.03
N PRO A 563 -13.45 12.69 14.02
CA PRO A 563 -14.47 12.40 13.00
C PRO A 563 -14.15 11.21 12.10
N LYS A 564 -12.90 10.71 12.10
CA LYS A 564 -12.49 9.54 11.30
C LYS A 564 -12.84 8.23 11.99
N VAL A 565 -13.08 8.25 13.30
CA VAL A 565 -13.66 7.12 14.02
C VAL A 565 -15.14 7.02 13.63
N ASN A 566 -15.41 6.24 12.59
CA ASN A 566 -16.73 6.14 11.97
C ASN A 566 -17.22 4.69 11.78
N GLY A 567 -16.47 3.72 12.32
CA GLY A 567 -16.75 2.28 12.22
C GLY A 567 -16.28 1.60 10.93
N GLU A 568 -15.66 2.33 10.00
CA GLU A 568 -15.11 1.81 8.75
C GLU A 568 -13.58 1.78 8.77
N ASP A 569 -12.97 0.91 7.97
CA ASP A 569 -11.51 0.89 7.78
C ASP A 569 -11.06 2.16 7.04
N ALA A 570 -9.89 2.70 7.37
CA ALA A 570 -9.34 3.89 6.75
C ALA A 570 -9.09 3.67 5.25
N ILE A 571 -9.22 4.71 4.42
CA ILE A 571 -9.10 4.64 2.96
C ILE A 571 -7.71 4.15 2.49
N GLN A 572 -6.70 4.27 3.36
CA GLN A 572 -5.34 3.82 3.12
C GLN A 572 -5.20 2.30 3.25
N SER A 573 -6.18 1.61 3.86
CA SER A 573 -6.20 0.15 3.98
C SER A 573 -6.11 -0.53 2.61
N ARG A 574 -5.43 -1.67 2.56
CA ARG A 574 -5.26 -2.49 1.34
C ARG A 574 -5.40 -3.97 1.67
N PRO A 575 -5.61 -4.87 0.69
CA PRO A 575 -5.74 -6.30 0.97
C PRO A 575 -4.62 -6.83 1.88
N GLY A 576 -4.99 -7.42 3.01
CA GLY A 576 -4.06 -7.97 4.01
C GLY A 576 -3.47 -6.96 5.00
N ARG A 577 -3.76 -5.66 4.90
CA ARG A 577 -3.34 -4.61 5.85
C ARG A 577 -4.47 -3.64 6.15
N ILE A 578 -4.95 -3.69 7.38
CA ILE A 578 -6.05 -2.87 7.87
C ILE A 578 -5.49 -1.75 8.74
N ILE A 579 -5.87 -0.51 8.42
CA ILE A 579 -5.76 0.64 9.33
C ILE A 579 -7.17 0.97 9.78
N HIS A 580 -7.42 0.95 11.08
CA HIS A 580 -8.73 1.28 11.64
C HIS A 580 -8.61 2.45 12.62
N TRP A 581 -9.54 3.40 12.54
CA TRP A 581 -9.59 4.54 13.44
C TRP A 581 -10.44 4.20 14.67
N ASP A 582 -9.86 4.39 15.85
CA ASP A 582 -10.51 4.22 17.14
C ASP A 582 -10.06 5.33 18.10
N ALA A 583 -10.30 5.19 19.39
CA ALA A 583 -9.96 6.25 20.34
C ALA A 583 -9.26 5.76 21.59
N GLU A 584 -8.33 6.60 22.05
CA GLU A 584 -7.82 6.58 23.41
C GLU A 584 -8.47 7.72 24.19
N TRP A 585 -8.89 7.42 25.41
CA TRP A 585 -9.31 8.44 26.36
C TRP A 585 -8.20 8.67 27.37
N HIS A 586 -7.74 9.92 27.42
CA HIS A 586 -6.60 10.33 28.21
C HIS A 586 -6.92 11.61 29.02
N PHE A 587 -6.88 11.49 30.34
CA PHE A 587 -7.05 12.61 31.27
C PHE A 587 -6.21 12.36 32.51
N ASP A 588 -5.01 12.93 32.52
CA ASP A 588 -3.96 12.49 33.44
C ASP A 588 -4.07 13.13 34.81
N PRO A 589 -3.76 12.38 35.88
CA PRO A 589 -3.68 12.97 37.21
C PRO A 589 -2.37 13.75 37.42
N ALA A 590 -1.30 13.39 36.71
CA ALA A 590 0.02 14.02 36.80
C ALA A 590 0.52 14.48 35.42
N GLY A 591 0.81 15.77 35.28
CA GLY A 591 1.12 16.47 34.03
C GLY A 591 0.77 17.97 34.15
N VAL A 592 1.48 18.87 33.47
CA VAL A 592 1.43 20.33 33.73
C VAL A 592 0.61 21.17 32.74
N THR A 593 -0.14 20.57 31.81
CA THR A 593 -0.61 21.29 30.61
C THR A 593 -2.12 21.41 30.38
N PHE A 594 -3.00 20.81 31.22
CA PHE A 594 -4.43 20.75 30.91
C PHE A 594 -5.35 21.15 32.09
N GLU A 595 -6.53 21.70 31.75
CA GLU A 595 -7.52 22.22 32.71
C GLU A 595 -8.23 21.11 33.49
N ASN A 596 -8.47 19.96 32.85
CA ASN A 596 -9.16 18.81 33.41
C ASN A 596 -8.19 17.63 33.67
N LYS A 597 -8.33 16.94 34.81
CA LYS A 597 -7.47 15.82 35.25
C LYS A 597 -8.28 14.71 35.92
N ALA A 598 -8.03 13.45 35.59
CA ALA A 598 -8.72 12.31 36.17
C ALA A 598 -7.75 11.28 36.75
N LEU A 599 -8.22 10.43 37.68
CA LEU A 599 -7.36 9.48 38.40
C LEU A 599 -7.18 8.14 37.68
N GLY A 600 -8.13 7.72 36.87
CA GLY A 600 -8.31 6.31 36.47
C GLY A 600 -7.18 5.70 35.61
N GLY A 601 -6.42 6.53 34.89
CA GLY A 601 -5.46 6.12 33.86
C GLY A 601 -6.07 6.13 32.45
N HIS A 602 -5.30 5.67 31.46
CA HIS A 602 -5.70 5.69 30.05
C HIS A 602 -6.49 4.44 29.67
N ILE A 603 -7.46 4.61 28.78
CA ILE A 603 -8.29 3.53 28.26
C ILE A 603 -8.40 3.59 26.73
N ILE A 604 -8.40 2.42 26.12
CA ILE A 604 -8.55 2.24 24.67
C ILE A 604 -9.92 1.63 24.39
N LEU A 605 -10.60 2.18 23.39
CA LEU A 605 -11.91 1.73 22.93
C LEU A 605 -11.79 1.29 21.47
N LEU A 606 -11.88 -0.02 21.22
CA LEU A 606 -11.70 -0.63 19.91
C LEU A 606 -13.04 -0.99 19.24
N GLY A 607 -13.24 -0.62 17.99
CA GLY A 607 -14.47 -0.87 17.22
C GLY A 607 -15.58 0.14 17.49
N LEU A 608 -15.23 1.41 17.73
CA LEU A 608 -16.18 2.51 17.87
C LEU A 608 -16.85 2.84 16.53
N LYS A 609 -18.08 3.35 16.60
CA LYS A 609 -18.84 3.85 15.43
C LYS A 609 -18.80 5.37 15.32
N GLU A 610 -18.56 6.03 16.44
CA GLU A 610 -18.32 7.47 16.52
C GLU A 610 -17.37 7.75 17.69
N ALA A 611 -16.54 8.78 17.55
CA ALA A 611 -15.76 9.36 18.64
C ALA A 611 -16.00 10.87 18.79
N ARG A 612 -15.89 11.33 20.03
CA ARG A 612 -15.90 12.76 20.40
C ARG A 612 -15.18 12.93 21.72
N THR A 613 -14.68 14.12 22.00
CA THR A 613 -14.15 14.42 23.33
C THR A 613 -15.23 14.22 24.40
N ILE A 614 -14.91 13.46 25.44
CA ILE A 614 -15.81 13.23 26.59
C ILE A 614 -15.02 13.48 27.87
N TRP A 615 -15.36 14.55 28.57
CA TRP A 615 -14.87 14.77 29.92
C TRP A 615 -15.67 13.94 30.94
N ASN A 616 -14.98 13.10 31.71
CA ASN A 616 -15.58 12.44 32.86
C ASN A 616 -14.54 12.07 33.93
N GLU A 617 -14.86 12.31 35.19
CA GLU A 617 -14.01 11.91 36.33
C GLU A 617 -14.04 10.41 36.59
N SER A 618 -15.05 9.70 36.05
CA SER A 618 -15.21 8.26 36.17
C SER A 618 -14.90 7.57 34.85
N THR A 619 -13.81 6.81 34.89
CA THR A 619 -13.31 5.95 33.82
C THR A 619 -14.40 4.96 33.32
N TYR A 620 -15.23 4.44 34.23
CA TYR A 620 -16.42 3.64 33.92
C TYR A 620 -17.38 4.29 32.93
N ARG A 621 -17.69 5.60 33.04
CA ARG A 621 -18.69 6.22 32.16
C ARG A 621 -18.22 6.26 30.71
N ILE A 622 -16.91 6.31 30.51
CA ILE A 622 -16.30 6.25 29.19
C ILE A 622 -16.31 4.82 28.67
N LEU A 623 -15.95 3.83 29.50
CA LEU A 623 -16.04 2.41 29.18
C LEU A 623 -17.49 2.01 28.82
N ASP A 624 -18.47 2.44 29.61
CA ASP A 624 -19.91 2.19 29.38
C ASP A 624 -20.40 2.83 28.07
N TRP A 625 -19.93 4.04 27.77
CA TRP A 625 -20.20 4.69 26.49
C TRP A 625 -19.62 3.91 25.31
N GLY A 626 -18.36 3.46 25.38
CA GLY A 626 -17.76 2.62 24.33
C GLY A 626 -18.52 1.30 24.15
N ARG A 627 -18.86 0.64 25.26
CA ARG A 627 -19.64 -0.61 25.26
C ARG A 627 -21.04 -0.45 24.68
N SER A 628 -21.67 0.72 24.85
CA SER A 628 -22.97 1.01 24.21
C SER A 628 -22.90 0.98 22.67
N GLN A 629 -21.70 1.10 22.10
CA GLN A 629 -21.42 0.97 20.67
C GLN A 629 -20.96 -0.44 20.26
N ASN A 630 -20.87 -1.38 21.22
CA ASN A 630 -20.23 -2.70 21.12
C ASN A 630 -18.69 -2.66 21.00
N ALA A 631 -18.04 -1.58 21.44
CA ALA A 631 -16.59 -1.53 21.45
C ALA A 631 -15.98 -2.57 22.42
N VAL A 632 -14.80 -3.08 22.08
CA VAL A 632 -13.92 -3.85 22.96
C VAL A 632 -13.11 -2.85 23.77
N THR A 633 -13.17 -2.95 25.09
CA THR A 633 -12.70 -1.89 26.00
C THR A 633 -11.54 -2.37 26.87
N GLY A 634 -10.51 -1.55 27.07
CA GLY A 634 -9.33 -1.96 27.81
C GLY A 634 -8.54 -0.81 28.44
N PHE A 635 -7.67 -1.17 29.39
CA PHE A 635 -6.64 -0.26 29.91
C PHE A 635 -5.32 -0.51 29.19
N CYS A 636 -4.64 0.57 28.81
CA CYS A 636 -3.26 0.56 28.34
C CYS A 636 -2.30 0.91 29.49
N HIS A 637 -1.00 0.91 29.18
CA HIS A 637 0.05 1.42 30.04
C HIS A 637 0.33 0.61 31.32
N MET A 638 0.07 -0.70 31.31
CA MET A 638 0.33 -1.58 32.46
C MET A 638 1.82 -1.63 32.87
N GLN A 639 2.75 -1.25 32.00
CA GLN A 639 4.19 -1.13 32.27
C GLN A 639 4.54 0.01 33.26
N TYR A 640 3.60 0.90 33.59
CA TYR A 640 3.78 1.91 34.64
C TYR A 640 3.57 1.37 36.06
N LEU A 641 3.22 0.09 36.22
CA LEU A 641 3.14 -0.58 37.52
C LEU A 641 4.53 -0.90 38.11
N ASN A 642 4.61 -1.10 39.43
CA ASN A 642 5.88 -1.36 40.13
C ASN A 642 5.82 -2.50 41.16
N ASP A 643 4.94 -3.49 40.96
CA ASP A 643 4.62 -4.61 41.87
C ASP A 643 4.02 -4.23 43.24
N GLY A 644 4.01 -2.94 43.59
CA GLY A 644 3.40 -2.41 44.81
C GLY A 644 2.02 -1.82 44.58
N ILE A 645 1.43 -1.32 45.67
CA ILE A 645 0.23 -0.47 45.62
C ILE A 645 0.69 0.96 45.29
N PRO A 646 0.12 1.62 44.26
CA PRO A 646 0.47 2.98 43.88
C PRO A 646 0.28 3.94 45.05
N THR A 647 1.35 4.63 45.42
CA THR A 647 1.34 5.70 46.43
C THR A 647 1.54 7.09 45.82
N GLU A 648 2.06 7.13 44.58
CA GLU A 648 2.26 8.30 43.75
C GLU A 648 1.59 8.08 42.39
N LEU A 649 1.26 9.17 41.70
CA LEU A 649 0.59 9.15 40.40
C LEU A 649 1.55 9.58 39.31
N THR A 650 1.47 8.90 38.17
CA THR A 650 2.11 9.33 36.90
C THR A 650 1.05 9.81 35.91
N CYS A 651 1.44 10.16 34.69
CA CYS A 651 0.45 10.45 33.64
C CYS A 651 -0.49 9.26 33.43
N CYS A 652 0.09 8.05 33.47
CA CYS A 652 -0.41 6.93 32.70
C CYS A 652 -0.70 5.70 33.58
N THR A 653 -0.41 5.76 34.89
CA THR A 653 -0.65 4.63 35.81
C THR A 653 -2.13 4.24 35.79
N PRO A 654 -2.49 2.99 35.47
CA PRO A 654 -3.88 2.59 35.27
C PRO A 654 -4.64 2.34 36.60
N ILE A 655 -4.77 3.34 37.48
CA ILE A 655 -5.26 3.17 38.86
C ILE A 655 -6.59 2.41 38.99
N ASP A 656 -7.52 2.60 38.05
CA ASP A 656 -8.86 2.00 38.10
C ASP A 656 -8.95 0.57 37.52
N TYR A 657 -7.86 0.03 36.93
CA TYR A 657 -7.88 -1.28 36.28
C TYR A 657 -8.46 -2.42 37.14
N PRO A 658 -8.13 -2.58 38.45
CA PRO A 658 -8.66 -3.71 39.22
C PRO A 658 -10.15 -3.55 39.51
N VAL A 659 -10.63 -2.31 39.63
CA VAL A 659 -12.04 -2.01 39.90
C VAL A 659 -12.88 -2.39 38.69
N GLU A 660 -12.50 -1.89 37.52
CA GLU A 660 -13.29 -2.06 36.30
C GLU A 660 -13.20 -3.48 35.74
N VAL A 661 -12.08 -4.19 35.95
CA VAL A 661 -12.00 -5.63 35.70
C VAL A 661 -12.94 -6.42 36.62
N ALA A 662 -12.97 -6.12 37.92
CA ALA A 662 -13.84 -6.84 38.86
C ALA A 662 -15.34 -6.63 38.57
N LEU A 663 -15.69 -5.46 38.02
CA LEU A 663 -17.06 -5.08 37.66
C LEU A 663 -17.44 -5.47 36.22
N GLY A 664 -16.53 -6.06 35.44
CA GLY A 664 -16.81 -6.63 34.12
C GLY A 664 -16.98 -5.60 33.00
N THR A 665 -16.36 -4.44 33.14
CA THR A 665 -16.41 -3.33 32.16
C THR A 665 -15.16 -3.26 31.29
N VAL A 666 -14.19 -4.14 31.52
CA VAL A 666 -12.92 -4.25 30.80
C VAL A 666 -12.80 -5.62 30.13
N ASP A 667 -12.46 -5.63 28.84
CA ASP A 667 -12.28 -6.82 28.03
C ASP A 667 -10.79 -7.21 27.87
N PHE A 668 -9.85 -6.26 27.95
CA PHE A 668 -8.40 -6.52 27.86
C PHE A 668 -7.55 -5.55 28.70
N LEU A 669 -6.31 -5.96 28.97
CA LEU A 669 -5.25 -5.13 29.55
C LEU A 669 -4.03 -5.16 28.61
N SER A 670 -3.38 -4.00 28.43
CA SER A 670 -2.23 -3.85 27.52
C SER A 670 -0.95 -3.44 28.23
N GLU A 671 0.16 -4.03 27.82
CA GLU A 671 1.50 -3.49 28.06
C GLU A 671 1.99 -2.73 26.83
N ASP A 672 2.45 -1.50 27.02
CA ASP A 672 2.79 -0.63 25.90
C ASP A 672 4.15 0.05 26.12
N VAL A 673 4.60 0.88 25.18
CA VAL A 673 5.80 1.75 25.27
C VAL A 673 7.15 1.03 25.48
N TRP A 674 7.36 0.35 26.63
CA TRP A 674 8.56 -0.40 26.99
C TRP A 674 8.25 -1.62 27.89
N LEU A 675 9.24 -2.48 28.06
CA LEU A 675 9.13 -3.72 28.84
C LEU A 675 9.24 -3.49 30.35
N ASN A 676 8.24 -3.94 31.12
CA ASN A 676 8.30 -4.02 32.58
C ASN A 676 7.47 -5.20 33.10
N ASP A 677 8.11 -6.20 33.71
CA ASP A 677 7.47 -7.42 34.22
C ASP A 677 6.41 -7.16 35.31
N ALA A 678 6.40 -5.99 35.95
CA ALA A 678 5.33 -5.59 36.87
C ALA A 678 3.94 -5.58 36.19
N ALA A 679 3.88 -5.33 34.88
CA ALA A 679 2.67 -5.43 34.07
C ALA A 679 2.11 -6.86 34.10
N LEU A 680 2.95 -7.86 33.79
CA LEU A 680 2.60 -9.28 33.84
C LEU A 680 2.23 -9.74 35.25
N ASN A 681 2.95 -9.27 36.26
CA ASN A 681 2.65 -9.61 37.65
C ASN A 681 1.25 -9.10 38.03
N GLY A 682 0.91 -7.85 37.70
CA GLY A 682 -0.43 -7.29 37.87
C GLY A 682 -1.51 -8.10 37.14
N TYR A 683 -1.25 -8.50 35.89
CA TYR A 683 -2.13 -9.37 35.10
C TYR A 683 -2.34 -10.74 35.77
N TYR A 684 -1.28 -11.36 36.29
CA TYR A 684 -1.38 -12.64 36.99
C TYR A 684 -2.20 -12.56 38.28
N LYS A 685 -2.14 -11.45 39.03
CA LYS A 685 -3.00 -11.24 40.20
C LYS A 685 -4.48 -11.23 39.80
N ILE A 686 -4.82 -10.55 38.70
CA ILE A 686 -6.17 -10.52 38.13
C ILE A 686 -6.64 -11.93 37.75
N LEU A 687 -5.81 -12.68 37.02
CA LEU A 687 -6.12 -14.05 36.62
C LEU A 687 -6.25 -14.99 37.82
N ASN A 688 -5.44 -14.80 38.86
CA ASN A 688 -5.50 -15.57 40.10
C ASN A 688 -6.81 -15.36 40.88
N CYS A 689 -7.42 -14.19 40.73
CA CYS A 689 -8.76 -13.88 41.23
C CYS A 689 -9.88 -14.49 40.37
N GLY A 690 -9.55 -14.98 39.17
CA GLY A 690 -10.48 -15.68 38.27
C GLY A 690 -11.14 -14.83 37.21
N PHE A 691 -10.73 -13.57 37.08
CA PHE A 691 -11.08 -12.73 35.94
C PHE A 691 -10.29 -13.15 34.70
N ARG A 692 -10.82 -12.82 33.51
CA ARG A 692 -10.27 -13.30 32.23
C ARG A 692 -10.12 -12.20 31.16
N PRO A 693 -9.54 -11.03 31.47
CA PRO A 693 -9.25 -10.05 30.42
C PRO A 693 -8.22 -10.63 29.44
N GLY A 694 -8.34 -10.27 28.16
CA GLY A 694 -7.29 -10.50 27.17
C GLY A 694 -6.00 -9.77 27.56
N TRP A 695 -4.86 -10.29 27.09
CA TRP A 695 -3.56 -9.62 27.21
C TRP A 695 -3.11 -9.11 25.84
N THR A 696 -2.78 -7.83 25.74
CA THR A 696 -2.30 -7.20 24.51
C THR A 696 -1.00 -6.46 24.74
N ALA A 697 -0.34 -6.11 23.64
CA ALA A 697 0.74 -5.15 23.62
C ALA A 697 0.61 -4.19 22.43
N GLY A 698 0.96 -2.94 22.65
CA GLY A 698 0.95 -1.86 21.65
C GLY A 698 2.22 -1.03 21.70
N THR A 699 2.59 -0.45 20.56
CA THR A 699 3.84 0.34 20.47
C THR A 699 3.72 1.67 21.20
N ASP A 700 2.51 2.25 21.23
CA ASP A 700 2.27 3.65 21.60
C ASP A 700 3.14 4.59 20.75
N PHE A 701 3.10 4.37 19.43
CA PHE A 701 3.86 5.17 18.48
C PHE A 701 3.24 6.56 18.34
N PRO A 702 4.01 7.66 18.25
CA PRO A 702 5.46 7.77 18.42
C PRO A 702 5.90 8.10 19.86
N CYS A 703 5.01 8.03 20.84
CA CYS A 703 5.29 8.36 22.24
C CYS A 703 6.39 7.49 22.88
N ASN A 704 6.72 6.36 22.27
CA ASN A 704 7.76 5.44 22.72
C ASN A 704 9.17 5.69 22.14
N ASN A 705 9.56 6.95 21.94
CA ASN A 705 10.77 7.36 21.22
C ASN A 705 10.74 7.01 19.72
N SER A 706 9.55 7.10 19.11
CA SER A 706 9.33 6.85 17.68
C SER A 706 9.83 5.48 17.20
N GLN A 707 9.79 4.45 18.06
CA GLN A 707 10.08 3.09 17.61
C GLN A 707 8.97 2.66 16.64
N PRO A 708 9.30 2.01 15.51
CA PRO A 708 8.32 1.69 14.48
C PRO A 708 7.10 0.94 15.03
N PRO A 709 5.88 1.21 14.51
CA PRO A 709 4.69 0.42 14.80
C PRO A 709 4.96 -1.07 14.69
N GLY A 710 4.49 -1.82 15.67
CA GLY A 710 4.76 -3.24 15.83
C GLY A 710 6.08 -3.59 16.50
N SER A 711 6.78 -2.63 17.11
CA SER A 711 7.93 -2.94 17.99
C SER A 711 7.48 -3.68 19.25
N LEU A 712 6.29 -3.31 19.76
CA LEU A 712 5.45 -4.14 20.62
C LEU A 712 4.20 -4.48 19.80
N LEU A 713 3.81 -5.74 19.75
CA LEU A 713 2.66 -6.16 18.95
C LEU A 713 1.85 -7.27 19.60
N THR A 714 0.62 -7.39 19.14
CA THR A 714 -0.32 -8.45 19.51
C THR A 714 -0.62 -9.32 18.30
N TYR A 715 -0.29 -10.60 18.39
CA TYR A 715 -0.85 -11.61 17.49
C TYR A 715 -2.24 -12.00 17.98
N VAL A 716 -3.21 -12.00 17.08
CA VAL A 716 -4.59 -12.40 17.40
C VAL A 716 -5.02 -13.55 16.51
N LYS A 717 -5.61 -14.58 17.13
CA LYS A 717 -6.15 -15.73 16.40
C LYS A 717 -7.58 -15.48 15.94
N ILE A 718 -7.80 -15.55 14.64
CA ILE A 718 -9.12 -15.56 14.01
C ILE A 718 -9.46 -16.99 13.63
N LYS A 719 -10.49 -17.56 14.26
CA LYS A 719 -10.89 -18.96 14.05
C LYS A 719 -12.00 -19.05 13.02
N ASP A 720 -11.74 -19.80 11.94
CA ASP A 720 -12.71 -20.18 10.91
C ASP A 720 -13.45 -18.98 10.26
N LYS A 721 -12.79 -17.82 10.19
CA LYS A 721 -13.32 -16.55 9.63
C LYS A 721 -12.22 -15.78 8.90
N PRO A 722 -12.56 -14.88 7.94
CA PRO A 722 -11.58 -14.02 7.29
C PRO A 722 -11.07 -12.93 8.24
N LEU A 723 -9.88 -12.39 7.94
CA LEU A 723 -9.36 -11.19 8.57
C LEU A 723 -10.28 -10.00 8.26
N THR A 724 -10.89 -9.45 9.31
CA THR A 724 -11.55 -8.15 9.34
C THR A 724 -11.24 -7.51 10.69
N TYR A 725 -11.32 -6.18 10.80
CA TYR A 725 -11.05 -5.49 12.06
C TYR A 725 -11.94 -6.02 13.20
N SER A 726 -13.24 -6.15 12.95
CA SER A 726 -14.20 -6.70 13.90
C SER A 726 -13.85 -8.13 14.38
N ASN A 727 -13.46 -9.03 13.46
CA ASN A 727 -13.06 -10.38 13.86
C ASN A 727 -11.75 -10.39 14.66
N TRP A 728 -10.86 -9.43 14.39
CA TRP A 728 -9.59 -9.28 15.09
C TRP A 728 -9.82 -8.79 16.54
N ILE A 729 -10.58 -7.71 16.76
CA ILE A 729 -10.88 -7.22 18.12
C ILE A 729 -11.73 -8.22 18.95
N GLU A 730 -12.61 -9.01 18.31
CA GLU A 730 -13.31 -10.12 18.98
C GLU A 730 -12.35 -11.26 19.41
N GLY A 731 -11.22 -11.42 18.71
CA GLY A 731 -10.14 -12.29 19.15
C GLY A 731 -9.45 -11.78 20.41
N ILE A 732 -9.21 -10.47 20.50
CA ILE A 732 -8.66 -9.79 21.69
C ILE A 732 -9.60 -9.99 22.89
N LYS A 733 -10.88 -9.66 22.73
CA LYS A 733 -11.92 -9.85 23.76
C LYS A 733 -12.02 -11.29 24.26
N ALA A 734 -11.79 -12.27 23.39
CA ALA A 734 -11.81 -13.68 23.74
C ALA A 734 -10.50 -14.19 24.38
N GLY A 735 -9.49 -13.34 24.58
CA GLY A 735 -8.18 -13.73 25.09
C GLY A 735 -7.40 -14.63 24.14
N ARG A 736 -7.69 -14.60 22.83
CA ARG A 736 -7.01 -15.40 21.81
C ARG A 736 -5.77 -14.68 21.29
N THR A 737 -4.89 -14.29 22.21
CA THR A 737 -3.74 -13.42 21.92
C THR A 737 -2.40 -14.02 22.31
N VAL A 738 -1.36 -13.60 21.61
CA VAL A 738 0.05 -13.75 21.98
C VAL A 738 0.69 -12.40 21.78
N VAL A 739 1.36 -11.86 22.80
CA VAL A 739 2.05 -10.58 22.71
C VAL A 739 3.53 -10.80 22.45
N SER A 740 4.15 -9.87 21.74
CA SER A 740 5.59 -9.83 21.48
C SER A 740 6.14 -8.42 21.76
N THR A 741 7.24 -8.33 22.51
CA THR A 741 7.96 -7.08 22.80
C THR A 741 9.26 -6.96 22.01
N ASN A 742 9.49 -7.87 21.06
CA ASN A 742 10.62 -7.83 20.12
C ASN A 742 10.15 -7.77 18.66
N GLY A 743 8.96 -7.24 18.42
CA GLY A 743 8.31 -7.16 17.11
C GLY A 743 7.97 -8.51 16.48
N HIS A 744 7.87 -8.54 15.15
CA HIS A 744 7.39 -9.71 14.39
C HIS A 744 8.47 -10.79 14.18
N ASN A 745 9.38 -10.94 15.15
CA ASN A 745 10.54 -11.81 15.03
C ASN A 745 10.28 -13.24 15.52
N GLU A 746 9.33 -13.43 16.42
CA GLU A 746 9.05 -14.73 17.04
C GLU A 746 7.59 -14.91 17.45
N PHE A 747 7.24 -16.15 17.76
CA PHE A 747 5.91 -16.54 18.18
C PHE A 747 5.97 -17.73 19.13
N LEU A 748 5.02 -17.81 20.06
CA LEU A 748 4.89 -18.91 21.01
C LEU A 748 3.52 -19.59 20.88
N ASP A 749 3.48 -20.77 20.24
CA ASP A 749 2.26 -21.58 20.10
C ASP A 749 2.05 -22.44 21.34
N LEU A 750 1.05 -22.10 22.17
CA LEU A 750 0.63 -22.89 23.32
C LEU A 750 -0.58 -23.77 22.98
N ARG A 751 -0.45 -25.07 23.24
CA ARG A 751 -1.54 -26.04 23.12
C ARG A 751 -1.68 -26.89 24.37
N ILE A 752 -2.91 -26.99 24.86
CA ILE A 752 -3.27 -27.88 25.97
C ILE A 752 -4.11 -29.05 25.43
N ASN A 753 -3.72 -30.28 25.77
CA ASN A 753 -4.30 -31.53 25.25
C ASN A 753 -4.35 -31.59 23.70
N GLY A 754 -3.42 -30.90 23.02
CA GLY A 754 -3.24 -30.91 21.56
C GLY A 754 -4.09 -29.92 20.78
N ASN A 755 -5.21 -29.42 21.33
CA ASN A 755 -6.16 -28.59 20.57
C ASN A 755 -6.56 -27.26 21.22
N ALA A 756 -6.59 -27.17 22.56
CA ALA A 756 -6.99 -25.93 23.24
C ALA A 756 -5.86 -24.90 23.15
N VAL A 757 -6.21 -23.68 22.76
CA VAL A 757 -5.29 -22.55 22.54
C VAL A 757 -5.64 -21.37 23.48
N PRO A 758 -4.80 -20.33 23.60
CA PRO A 758 -5.11 -19.14 24.41
C PRO A 758 -6.57 -18.68 24.25
N GLY A 759 -7.23 -18.36 25.37
CA GLY A 759 -8.64 -17.98 25.43
C GLY A 759 -9.61 -19.16 25.60
N ASP A 760 -9.23 -20.39 25.27
CA ASP A 760 -10.10 -21.57 25.43
C ASP A 760 -10.26 -21.99 26.90
N GLU A 761 -11.37 -22.69 27.19
CA GLU A 761 -11.64 -23.32 28.48
C GLU A 761 -11.77 -24.85 28.36
N ILE A 762 -11.07 -25.57 29.23
CA ILE A 762 -11.19 -27.03 29.40
C ILE A 762 -11.92 -27.32 30.72
N LYS A 763 -13.03 -28.05 30.66
CA LYS A 763 -13.77 -28.48 31.85
C LYS A 763 -13.37 -29.88 32.28
N ILE A 764 -13.03 -30.05 33.57
CA ILE A 764 -12.67 -31.35 34.15
C ILE A 764 -13.38 -31.58 35.49
N LYS A 765 -13.77 -32.83 35.79
CA LYS A 765 -14.46 -33.18 37.05
C LYS A 765 -13.60 -33.98 38.04
N LEU A 766 -12.58 -34.66 37.51
CA LEU A 766 -11.64 -35.50 38.26
C LEU A 766 -10.22 -34.98 38.07
N LYS A 767 -9.37 -35.18 39.09
CA LYS A 767 -7.96 -34.81 39.03
C LYS A 767 -7.30 -35.59 37.88
N ARG A 768 -6.59 -34.90 36.99
CA ARG A 768 -5.93 -35.54 35.84
C ARG A 768 -4.71 -34.74 35.40
N LYS A 769 -3.78 -35.40 34.70
CA LYS A 769 -2.72 -34.70 33.98
C LYS A 769 -3.27 -34.10 32.69
N VAL A 770 -2.93 -32.85 32.43
CA VAL A 770 -3.09 -32.22 31.11
C VAL A 770 -1.74 -32.23 30.38
N LYS A 771 -1.78 -32.46 29.07
CA LYS A 771 -0.58 -32.37 28.22
C LYS A 771 -0.41 -30.92 27.77
N ILE A 772 0.81 -30.44 27.80
CA ILE A 772 1.17 -29.07 27.47
C ILE A 772 2.25 -29.12 26.41
N ASP A 773 1.98 -28.50 25.27
CA ASP A 773 2.91 -28.33 24.17
C ASP A 773 3.08 -26.83 23.94
N ALA A 774 4.29 -26.31 24.17
CA ALA A 774 4.67 -24.95 23.80
C ALA A 774 5.74 -25.01 22.71
N THR A 775 5.50 -24.35 21.58
CA THR A 775 6.45 -24.29 20.46
C THR A 775 6.86 -22.85 20.24
N TRP A 776 8.15 -22.57 20.41
CA TRP A 776 8.73 -21.27 20.10
C TRP A 776 9.33 -21.30 18.70
N SER A 777 8.84 -20.42 17.84
CA SER A 777 9.28 -20.24 16.45
C SER A 777 9.89 -18.85 16.29
N SER A 778 10.90 -18.73 15.44
CA SER A 778 11.58 -17.46 15.16
C SER A 778 12.03 -17.38 13.70
N ILE A 779 12.04 -16.15 13.16
CA ILE A 779 12.52 -15.86 11.80
C ILE A 779 14.01 -15.51 11.74
N SER A 780 14.66 -15.47 12.89
CA SER A 780 16.10 -15.27 13.06
C SER A 780 16.61 -16.12 14.23
N ASP A 781 17.92 -16.34 14.31
CA ASP A 781 18.48 -17.09 15.44
C ASP A 781 18.28 -16.32 16.75
N GLN A 782 17.54 -16.91 17.67
CA GLN A 782 17.23 -16.38 18.99
C GLN A 782 17.61 -17.40 20.07
N ARG A 783 18.00 -16.90 21.24
CA ARG A 783 18.32 -17.72 22.41
C ARG A 783 17.51 -17.22 23.60
N GLY A 784 17.07 -18.15 24.44
CA GLY A 784 16.33 -17.80 25.63
C GLY A 784 15.78 -19.02 26.35
N LYS A 785 14.75 -18.77 27.15
CA LYS A 785 14.10 -19.77 27.99
C LYS A 785 12.59 -19.73 27.77
N VAL A 786 11.99 -20.88 27.49
CA VAL A 786 10.53 -21.02 27.45
C VAL A 786 10.06 -21.52 28.81
N GLU A 787 9.11 -20.81 29.42
CA GLU A 787 8.51 -21.15 30.70
C GLU A 787 7.01 -21.43 30.55
N ILE A 788 6.52 -22.44 31.26
CA ILE A 788 5.08 -22.66 31.46
C ILE A 788 4.72 -22.13 32.84
N VAL A 789 3.73 -21.24 32.87
CA VAL A 789 3.21 -20.64 34.11
C VAL A 789 1.80 -21.18 34.34
N CYS A 790 1.53 -21.62 35.57
CA CYS A 790 0.20 -22.02 36.01
C CYS A 790 -0.11 -21.30 37.32
N ASN A 791 -1.21 -20.55 37.36
CA ASN A 791 -1.66 -19.85 38.55
C ASN A 791 -0.56 -18.97 39.19
N GLY A 792 0.16 -18.23 38.36
CA GLY A 792 1.22 -17.30 38.74
C GLY A 792 2.57 -17.94 39.07
N LYS A 793 2.70 -19.27 38.95
CA LYS A 793 3.95 -20.00 39.27
C LYS A 793 4.51 -20.68 38.04
N VAL A 794 5.83 -20.58 37.83
CA VAL A 794 6.54 -21.37 36.82
C VAL A 794 6.50 -22.83 37.22
N VAL A 795 5.91 -23.68 36.40
CA VAL A 795 5.73 -25.12 36.64
C VAL A 795 6.59 -26.00 35.74
N GLY A 796 7.31 -25.41 34.80
CA GLY A 796 8.30 -26.07 33.96
C GLY A 796 8.99 -25.06 33.05
N SER A 797 10.22 -25.38 32.66
CA SER A 797 10.97 -24.55 31.71
C SER A 797 12.01 -25.33 30.92
N ILE A 798 12.42 -24.78 29.79
CA ILE A 798 13.54 -25.27 28.98
C ILE A 798 14.33 -24.08 28.41
N ASP A 799 15.65 -24.15 28.52
CA ASP A 799 16.57 -23.25 27.81
C ASP A 799 16.85 -23.79 26.41
N GLY A 800 16.96 -22.92 25.41
CA GLY A 800 17.27 -23.36 24.05
C GLY A 800 17.38 -22.22 23.05
N ASN A 801 17.52 -22.62 21.79
CA ASN A 801 17.58 -21.72 20.66
C ASN A 801 16.41 -22.01 19.73
N SER A 802 15.91 -20.97 19.05
CA SER A 802 14.99 -21.10 17.92
C SER A 802 15.53 -20.27 16.75
N GLY A 803 15.46 -20.80 15.55
CA GLY A 803 15.83 -20.10 14.33
C GLY A 803 14.87 -20.41 13.18
N PRO A 804 15.15 -19.86 11.98
CA PRO A 804 14.39 -20.17 10.78
C PRO A 804 14.26 -21.69 10.60
N ASP A 805 13.04 -22.18 10.38
CA ASP A 805 12.69 -23.60 10.19
C ASP A 805 13.15 -24.54 11.33
N THR A 806 13.59 -24.00 12.47
CA THR A 806 14.14 -24.75 13.61
C THR A 806 13.48 -24.31 14.92
N PRO A 807 12.18 -24.59 15.12
CA PRO A 807 11.47 -24.22 16.33
C PRO A 807 11.92 -25.03 17.55
N LEU A 808 11.89 -24.39 18.73
CA LEU A 808 12.11 -25.07 20.00
C LEU A 808 10.79 -25.63 20.52
N HIS A 809 10.71 -26.95 20.69
CA HIS A 809 9.54 -27.62 21.24
C HIS A 809 9.72 -27.94 22.73
N PHE A 810 8.83 -27.43 23.57
CA PHE A 810 8.71 -27.81 24.97
C PHE A 810 7.43 -28.62 25.23
N ARG A 811 7.58 -29.90 25.55
CA ARG A 811 6.46 -30.79 25.90
C ARG A 811 6.54 -31.19 27.36
N THR A 812 5.46 -30.99 28.10
CA THR A 812 5.36 -31.39 29.51
C THR A 812 3.94 -31.82 29.87
N SER A 813 3.73 -32.26 31.12
CA SER A 813 2.40 -32.57 31.64
C SER A 813 2.24 -32.09 33.07
N LEU A 814 1.09 -31.51 33.38
CA LEU A 814 0.80 -30.93 34.70
C LEU A 814 -0.41 -31.62 35.33
N PRO A 815 -0.32 -32.17 36.55
CA PRO A 815 -1.50 -32.62 37.28
C PRO A 815 -2.37 -31.44 37.69
N ILE A 816 -3.63 -31.45 37.26
CA ILE A 816 -4.63 -30.44 37.63
C ILE A 816 -5.65 -31.07 38.57
N GLY A 817 -5.84 -30.44 39.73
CA GLY A 817 -6.84 -30.82 40.72
C GLY A 817 -7.61 -29.66 41.33
N LYS A 818 -7.47 -28.46 40.75
CA LYS A 818 -8.20 -27.24 41.07
C LYS A 818 -8.33 -26.41 39.79
N SER A 819 -9.21 -25.41 39.79
CA SER A 819 -9.33 -24.53 38.63
C SER A 819 -8.06 -23.74 38.45
N SER A 820 -7.60 -23.66 37.21
CA SER A 820 -6.29 -23.11 36.86
C SER A 820 -6.34 -22.35 35.56
N TRP A 821 -5.43 -21.41 35.38
CA TRP A 821 -5.05 -20.86 34.09
C TRP A 821 -3.61 -21.27 33.80
N ILE A 822 -3.29 -21.50 32.52
CA ILE A 822 -1.96 -21.90 32.07
C ILE A 822 -1.56 -21.01 30.89
N CYS A 823 -0.40 -20.36 30.96
CA CYS A 823 0.21 -19.67 29.83
C CYS A 823 1.66 -20.14 29.61
N ALA A 824 2.22 -19.74 28.47
CA ALA A 824 3.63 -19.88 28.17
C ALA A 824 4.25 -18.50 27.95
N ARG A 825 5.54 -18.35 28.32
CA ARG A 825 6.31 -17.15 28.02
C ARG A 825 7.74 -17.46 27.60
N ARG A 826 8.29 -16.63 26.72
CA ARG A 826 9.69 -16.61 26.32
C ARG A 826 10.40 -15.54 27.15
N MET A 827 11.51 -15.91 27.78
CA MET A 827 12.36 -15.03 28.60
C MET A 827 13.76 -14.91 27.98
N ASP A 828 14.39 -13.75 28.12
CA ASP A 828 15.84 -13.53 27.93
C ASP A 828 16.41 -12.65 29.05
N GLU A 829 17.65 -12.16 28.90
CA GLU A 829 18.29 -11.27 29.88
C GLU A 829 17.55 -9.95 30.14
N ASN A 830 16.66 -9.52 29.24
CA ASN A 830 15.91 -8.26 29.34
C ASN A 830 14.52 -8.45 29.96
N GLY A 831 14.08 -9.69 30.22
CA GLY A 831 12.77 -10.02 30.77
C GLY A 831 11.95 -10.88 29.82
N HIS A 832 10.62 -10.79 29.91
CA HIS A 832 9.75 -11.52 28.99
C HIS A 832 9.75 -10.86 27.59
N ARG A 833 9.71 -11.67 26.54
CA ARG A 833 9.71 -11.18 25.15
C ARG A 833 8.48 -11.61 24.36
N THR A 834 8.01 -12.83 24.58
CA THR A 834 6.73 -13.29 24.04
C THR A 834 5.91 -13.91 25.15
N HIS A 835 4.61 -13.63 25.22
CA HIS A 835 3.71 -14.15 26.24
C HIS A 835 2.36 -14.52 25.65
N THR A 836 1.86 -15.72 25.92
CA THR A 836 0.53 -16.14 25.47
C THR A 836 -0.53 -15.74 26.48
N SER A 837 -1.70 -15.28 26.04
CA SER A 837 -2.88 -15.30 26.92
C SER A 837 -3.15 -16.73 27.45
N PRO A 838 -3.84 -16.88 28.60
CA PRO A 838 -3.98 -18.19 29.22
C PRO A 838 -4.97 -19.11 28.51
N VAL A 839 -4.74 -20.42 28.66
CA VAL A 839 -5.79 -21.45 28.55
C VAL A 839 -6.35 -21.71 29.94
N TYR A 840 -7.68 -21.71 30.06
CA TYR A 840 -8.37 -21.90 31.33
C TYR A 840 -8.77 -23.36 31.54
N ILE A 841 -8.70 -23.82 32.79
CA ILE A 841 -9.14 -25.15 33.20
C ILE A 841 -10.10 -24.98 34.38
N SER A 842 -11.36 -25.34 34.15
CA SER A 842 -12.41 -25.30 35.18
C SER A 842 -12.55 -26.68 35.83
N PHE A 843 -12.17 -26.78 37.10
CA PHE A 843 -12.30 -27.99 37.90
C PHE A 843 -13.61 -27.99 38.67
N ARG A 844 -14.49 -28.95 38.35
CA ARG A 844 -15.85 -29.07 38.92
C ARG A 844 -16.66 -27.77 38.78
N ASP A 845 -16.52 -27.11 37.62
CA ASP A 845 -17.21 -25.87 37.27
C ASP A 845 -16.97 -24.71 38.25
N ARG A 846 -15.90 -24.79 39.06
CA ARG A 846 -15.49 -23.70 39.97
C ARG A 846 -14.65 -22.66 39.24
N PRO A 847 -14.74 -21.38 39.60
CA PRO A 847 -13.85 -20.35 39.06
C PRO A 847 -12.42 -20.54 39.58
N VAL A 848 -11.45 -19.88 38.93
CA VAL A 848 -10.08 -19.84 39.45
C VAL A 848 -10.05 -18.99 40.72
N ARG A 849 -9.44 -19.55 41.77
CA ARG A 849 -9.17 -18.94 43.07
C ARG A 849 -7.78 -19.35 43.51
N ALA A 850 -6.79 -18.85 42.79
CA ALA A 850 -5.43 -19.37 42.87
C ALA A 850 -4.65 -18.85 44.07
N SER A 851 -4.95 -17.62 44.53
CA SER A 851 -4.20 -16.92 45.56
C SER A 851 -5.12 -15.99 46.37
N ALA A 852 -5.24 -16.25 47.66
CA ALA A 852 -5.95 -15.35 48.57
C ALA A 852 -5.16 -14.04 48.80
N ASP A 853 -3.83 -14.10 48.73
CA ASP A 853 -2.96 -12.92 48.86
C ASP A 853 -3.13 -11.95 47.70
N ASP A 854 -3.28 -12.43 46.46
CA ASP A 854 -3.49 -11.56 45.31
C ASP A 854 -4.87 -10.88 45.35
N ALA A 855 -5.89 -11.57 45.89
CA ALA A 855 -7.19 -10.95 46.14
C ALA A 855 -7.11 -9.90 47.25
N ARG A 856 -6.39 -10.18 48.34
CA ARG A 856 -6.11 -9.20 49.41
C ARG A 856 -5.33 -7.99 48.90
N PHE A 857 -4.35 -8.19 48.03
CA PHE A 857 -3.61 -7.10 47.39
C PHE A 857 -4.55 -6.10 46.71
N PHE A 858 -5.59 -6.56 46.02
CA PHE A 858 -6.58 -5.65 45.42
C PHE A 858 -7.57 -5.05 46.41
N VAL A 859 -7.84 -5.71 47.54
CA VAL A 859 -8.56 -5.08 48.65
C VAL A 859 -7.74 -3.90 49.18
N ASP A 860 -6.45 -4.11 49.46
CA ASP A 860 -5.54 -3.09 49.97
C ASP A 860 -5.32 -1.96 48.93
N TRP A 861 -5.26 -2.31 47.64
CA TRP A 861 -5.21 -1.33 46.54
C TRP A 861 -6.42 -0.40 46.56
N ILE A 862 -7.62 -0.97 46.66
CA ILE A 862 -8.86 -0.19 46.67
C ILE A 862 -9.00 0.58 47.99
N ASP A 863 -8.57 0.01 49.12
CA ASP A 863 -8.53 0.72 50.41
C ASP A 863 -7.60 1.94 50.34
N ASN A 864 -6.45 1.83 49.67
CA ASN A 864 -5.57 2.97 49.41
C ASN A 864 -6.24 4.03 48.52
N ILE A 865 -6.96 3.64 47.44
CA ILE A 865 -7.72 4.60 46.63
C ILE A 865 -8.75 5.32 47.51
N LEU A 866 -9.56 4.56 48.26
CA LEU A 866 -10.61 5.09 49.12
C LEU A 866 -10.05 6.08 50.15
N GLU A 867 -8.94 5.75 50.82
CA GLU A 867 -8.26 6.64 51.77
C GLU A 867 -7.79 7.94 51.10
N LYS A 868 -7.19 7.85 49.91
CA LYS A 868 -6.59 9.00 49.22
C LYS A 868 -7.64 9.94 48.59
N ILE A 869 -8.84 9.45 48.28
CA ILE A 869 -9.95 10.26 47.73
C ILE A 869 -10.88 10.83 48.81
N GLU A 870 -10.71 10.47 50.09
CA GLU A 870 -11.48 11.08 51.19
C GLU A 870 -11.33 12.62 51.21
N PRO A 871 -12.30 13.38 51.75
CA PRO A 871 -12.19 14.83 51.84
C PRO A 871 -10.88 15.28 52.52
N GLY A 872 -10.08 16.06 51.81
CA GLY A 872 -8.74 16.50 52.26
C GLY A 872 -7.59 15.54 51.92
N GLY A 873 -7.87 14.38 51.34
CA GLY A 873 -6.89 13.46 50.78
C GLY A 873 -6.26 13.98 49.47
N PRO A 874 -5.05 13.52 49.11
CA PRO A 874 -4.28 14.07 48.00
C PRO A 874 -4.88 13.77 46.61
N TRP A 875 -5.78 12.78 46.49
CA TRP A 875 -6.42 12.41 45.21
C TRP A 875 -7.87 12.90 45.12
N ASN A 876 -8.42 13.48 46.19
CA ASN A 876 -9.77 14.03 46.20
C ASN A 876 -9.96 15.14 45.14
N GLN A 877 -8.88 15.86 44.80
CA GLN A 877 -8.89 16.93 43.80
C GLN A 877 -9.27 16.49 42.37
N PHE A 878 -9.20 15.19 42.06
CA PHE A 878 -9.59 14.65 40.75
C PHE A 878 -11.11 14.36 40.64
N PHE A 879 -11.87 14.66 41.70
CA PHE A 879 -13.32 14.47 41.76
C PHE A 879 -14.00 15.78 42.18
N THR A 880 -14.25 16.66 41.22
CA THR A 880 -14.88 17.98 41.41
C THR A 880 -16.41 17.93 41.41
N SER A 881 -17.03 16.88 40.86
CA SER A 881 -18.47 16.83 40.63
C SER A 881 -19.22 15.77 41.44
N ASN A 882 -18.75 14.51 41.45
CA ASN A 882 -19.45 13.39 42.08
C ASN A 882 -18.49 12.27 42.52
N PRO A 883 -17.72 12.47 43.61
CA PRO A 883 -16.86 11.43 44.16
C PRO A 883 -17.63 10.19 44.64
N ASP A 884 -18.89 10.35 45.05
CA ASP A 884 -19.70 9.26 45.60
C ASP A 884 -19.98 8.17 44.57
N PHE A 885 -20.21 8.54 43.31
CA PHE A 885 -20.42 7.58 42.24
C PHE A 885 -19.20 6.66 42.04
N ALA A 886 -17.99 7.22 42.01
CA ALA A 886 -16.76 6.44 41.91
C ALA A 886 -16.52 5.60 43.18
N ARG A 887 -16.71 6.20 44.36
CA ARG A 887 -16.60 5.53 45.66
C ARG A 887 -17.50 4.30 45.77
N GLU A 888 -18.76 4.38 45.33
CA GLU A 888 -19.66 3.23 45.32
C GLU A 888 -19.16 2.07 44.46
N ARG A 889 -18.54 2.36 43.31
CA ARG A 889 -17.94 1.34 42.44
C ARG A 889 -16.72 0.70 43.10
N TYR A 890 -15.84 1.50 43.69
CA TYR A 890 -14.69 1.03 44.45
C TYR A 890 -15.12 0.09 45.58
N LEU A 891 -16.12 0.47 46.37
CA LEU A 891 -16.66 -0.40 47.42
C LEU A 891 -17.24 -1.71 46.88
N LYS A 892 -17.97 -1.69 45.75
CA LYS A 892 -18.49 -2.91 45.11
C LYS A 892 -17.36 -3.84 44.66
N ALA A 893 -16.35 -3.32 43.97
CA ALA A 893 -15.19 -4.10 43.52
C ALA A 893 -14.43 -4.69 44.72
N ARG A 894 -14.25 -3.90 45.79
CA ARG A 894 -13.60 -4.35 47.02
C ARG A 894 -14.30 -5.55 47.66
N GLU A 895 -15.62 -5.53 47.75
CA GLU A 895 -16.37 -6.65 48.31
C GLU A 895 -16.27 -7.92 47.46
N ILE A 896 -16.17 -7.78 46.13
CA ILE A 896 -15.88 -8.92 45.23
C ILE A 896 -14.51 -9.52 45.57
N TYR A 897 -13.47 -8.69 45.71
CA TYR A 897 -12.13 -9.19 46.07
C TYR A 897 -12.07 -9.82 47.46
N LYS A 898 -12.78 -9.28 48.46
CA LYS A 898 -12.90 -9.91 49.78
C LYS A 898 -13.54 -11.29 49.72
N MET A 899 -14.63 -11.42 48.96
CA MET A 899 -15.29 -12.70 48.73
C MET A 899 -14.33 -13.70 48.07
N ILE A 900 -13.62 -13.27 47.03
CA ILE A 900 -12.60 -14.09 46.34
C ILE A 900 -11.49 -14.52 47.30
N ALA A 901 -11.01 -13.61 48.16
CA ALA A 901 -9.98 -13.92 49.16
C ALA A 901 -10.45 -15.00 50.15
N ALA A 902 -11.69 -14.90 50.64
CA ALA A 902 -12.30 -15.89 51.51
C ALA A 902 -12.46 -17.25 50.82
N GLU A 903 -12.96 -17.26 49.58
CA GLU A 903 -13.11 -18.48 48.76
C GLU A 903 -11.75 -19.16 48.49
N ALA A 904 -10.71 -18.38 48.19
CA ALA A 904 -9.37 -18.88 47.93
C ALA A 904 -8.72 -19.49 49.19
N SER A 905 -8.95 -18.91 50.36
CA SER A 905 -8.46 -19.44 51.65
C SER A 905 -9.03 -20.82 51.98
N VAL A 906 -10.31 -21.07 51.71
CA VAL A 906 -10.99 -22.37 51.96
C VAL A 906 -10.50 -23.48 51.02
N ILE A 907 -10.00 -23.13 49.83
CA ILE A 907 -9.51 -24.10 48.83
C ILE A 907 -8.07 -24.56 49.12
N MET A 908 -7.34 -23.84 50.00
CA MET A 908 -5.96 -24.17 50.39
C MET A 908 -5.86 -25.16 51.57
N GLU A 909 -6.95 -25.35 52.32
CA GLU A 909 -7.14 -26.45 53.29
C GLU A 909 -7.69 -27.69 52.59
#